data_AF-A0A8T5NWI0-F1
#
_entry.id   AF-A0A8T5NWI0-F1
#
_cell.length_a   1.000
_cell.length_b   1.000
_cell.length_c   1.000
_cell.angle_alpha   90.00
_cell.angle_beta   90.00
_cell.angle_gamma   90.00
#
_symmetry.space_group_name_H-M   'P 1'
#
loop_
_entity.id
_entity.type
_entity.pdbx_description
1 polymer ?
#
loop_
_entity_poly.entity_id
_entity_poly.type
_entity_poly.pdbx_seq_one_letter_code
_entity_poly.pdbx_strand_id
1 'polypeptide(L)'
;CTDTCASLGYNCGTQTVCGASKNCGTCTAPKTCNSGVCAPSGCTDTCASLGYNCGTQTVCGASKNCGTCTAPKTCNSGVCVSPSSPLTATIIQPYDGDIYANGDWLRFLSFALGGQPDYTFPAYSFEWKSDKDGSLSTNMHFGMNTLTTNKHTITVTATDIKGVKASDNIIIEVKPAGTLTANIDRWIDEFAKGEIINLWSDVAGGTPPYTFVWNSDLEGDFSTVQGPSIDSSSWTVGTHTITLKVTDNIGNIATSATKINIVEMTAQINPTEGTTASYGNMLWFSPWITGGTPPYAYLWVSDLDGILNTAYAFSKDDLTEGLHTITLTITDSSGTPKTIVKTRHIQITPPPPLTITIDSPLNGATVARGNYISFNETFSGGVWPFKFTWTSDKDGEIFTSPYDIDFARNNLSVGSHKITLSVNDNAKQIAKDEVNIIITPPAPLAATIISPINGATFKKIDSLIKFNSSVTGGIPPYTYKWTSNKDGDITPSGLRKDYFSTNDLSINAHTITLKITDSASATTSATVTINVNAECAVNNFKNNAKYASKETFMISDSNWQDALSLVPLAIWKEGATIRKYPALIYHHETATAFDADSTIHFMQLYGPNHATTIGTIPANLNNLLVAAKPVGAGLKAASIVNIKSSDYFSYWSSFNSLVVVDYNNYKAGLMAAVFASNKNSPIIFVNSANLPTYKSLINGKTIYVVENLDATTQSYIDANSGCNVKYTLEDLQKWYLTETGSDKLIFLNPKDLSIKMSYSFFPQKSSFINTIFSKMSLAAPFLAAAKEEAIMYTEVPDSGTNAGCIASAALTNNFNTADADSANFINSLNLMPTYLTVVAAPNAIPDSLYNRCSGIWQFRWPVDWKYASLNNLNSLLYVGRIYGITVADASSHIAKSLFFDQIIQDLYGTNYNIISVGHSFSCDESDVQYINDKTSASGYNSICFVENAGYPNCTIDTSPLVSNYTNKRYITYADHGGPGSWANTLSFFEIPWLDLPFADAQACLTNNYWQGSSATFGPSMIRKGAVGYWGSSGVAYLDCGSNSKHLKRLTGTEHDTITTGELFTEESSHGFYYLLGDPTIQLKLKEVTW
;
A
#
# COMPACT_ATOMS: atom_id res chain seq x y z
N CYS A 1 15.47 -33.90 66.91
CA CYS A 1 14.74 -34.04 65.64
C CYS A 1 13.29 -34.38 65.99
N THR A 2 12.34 -33.57 65.53
CA THR A 2 10.90 -33.69 65.83
C THR A 2 10.10 -34.28 64.67
N ASP A 3 10.80 -34.68 63.61
CA ASP A 3 10.16 -35.16 62.40
C ASP A 3 9.52 -36.54 62.59
N THR A 4 8.34 -36.70 62.02
CA THR A 4 7.57 -37.94 61.95
C THR A 4 7.40 -38.32 60.47
N CYS A 5 7.01 -39.56 60.21
CA CYS A 5 6.64 -39.97 58.85
C CYS A 5 5.61 -39.01 58.23
N ALA A 6 4.59 -38.63 59.00
CA ALA A 6 3.57 -37.69 58.56
C ALA A 6 4.11 -36.28 58.30
N SER A 7 5.01 -35.76 59.16
CA SER A 7 5.57 -34.42 58.96
C SER A 7 6.55 -34.34 57.79
N LEU A 8 7.10 -35.47 57.34
CA LEU A 8 7.93 -35.57 56.14
C LEU A 8 7.14 -36.03 54.90
N GLY A 9 5.80 -36.17 55.01
CA GLY A 9 4.93 -36.52 53.89
C GLY A 9 4.90 -38.00 53.52
N TYR A 10 5.48 -38.88 54.33
CA TYR A 10 5.49 -40.32 54.10
C TYR A 10 4.29 -41.02 54.75
N ASN A 11 3.58 -41.85 54.00
CA ASN A 11 2.44 -42.64 54.46
C ASN A 11 2.56 -44.15 54.16
N CYS A 12 3.70 -44.59 53.62
CA CYS A 12 4.01 -46.00 53.45
C CYS A 12 5.52 -46.30 53.41
N GLY A 13 5.87 -47.58 53.55
CA GLY A 13 7.22 -48.09 53.37
C GLY A 13 8.17 -47.71 54.51
N THR A 14 9.37 -48.26 54.47
CA THR A 14 10.42 -47.94 55.45
C THR A 14 11.22 -46.74 54.98
N GLN A 15 11.25 -45.68 55.77
CA GLN A 15 11.92 -44.41 55.45
C GLN A 15 12.91 -44.02 56.55
N THR A 16 13.94 -43.27 56.21
CA THR A 16 14.87 -42.70 57.19
C THR A 16 14.29 -41.42 57.75
N VAL A 17 13.93 -41.43 59.05
CA VAL A 17 13.41 -40.26 59.77
C VAL A 17 14.33 -39.99 60.95
N CYS A 18 14.87 -38.78 61.04
CA CYS A 18 15.83 -38.40 62.09
C CYS A 18 17.07 -39.31 62.17
N GLY A 19 17.54 -39.84 61.03
CA GLY A 19 18.71 -40.74 60.96
C GLY A 19 18.43 -42.20 61.37
N ALA A 20 17.19 -42.53 61.75
CA ALA A 20 16.78 -43.89 62.06
C ALA A 20 15.77 -44.43 61.03
N SER A 21 15.85 -45.73 60.74
CA SER A 21 14.93 -46.40 59.81
C SER A 21 13.57 -46.63 60.48
N LYS A 22 12.51 -46.03 59.94
CA LYS A 22 11.15 -46.02 60.51
C LYS A 22 10.13 -46.46 59.47
N ASN A 23 9.27 -47.41 59.82
CA ASN A 23 8.18 -47.83 58.95
C ASN A 23 7.02 -46.83 59.03
N CYS A 24 6.67 -46.24 57.88
CA CYS A 24 5.69 -45.18 57.73
C CYS A 24 4.31 -45.66 57.26
N GLY A 25 4.10 -46.97 57.13
CA GLY A 25 2.79 -47.57 56.81
C GLY A 25 2.84 -48.58 55.65
N THR A 26 1.68 -49.10 55.26
CA THR A 26 1.52 -49.97 54.08
C THR A 26 0.37 -49.48 53.21
N CYS A 27 0.47 -49.70 51.90
CA CYS A 27 -0.57 -49.26 50.98
C CYS A 27 -1.66 -50.30 50.82
N THR A 28 -2.91 -49.83 50.78
CA THR A 28 -4.05 -50.66 50.42
C THR A 28 -4.08 -50.89 48.91
N ALA A 29 -4.22 -52.14 48.48
CA ALA A 29 -4.30 -52.49 47.06
C ALA A 29 -5.46 -51.73 46.37
N PRO A 30 -5.29 -51.28 45.11
CA PRO A 30 -4.21 -51.61 44.17
C PRO A 30 -2.99 -50.67 44.23
N LYS A 31 -2.85 -49.84 45.26
CA LYS A 31 -1.73 -48.89 45.37
C LYS A 31 -0.46 -49.60 45.88
N THR A 32 0.69 -49.23 45.34
CA THR A 32 2.01 -49.66 45.82
C THR A 32 2.77 -48.49 46.42
N CYS A 33 3.71 -48.78 47.33
CA CYS A 33 4.49 -47.72 47.97
C CYS A 33 5.60 -47.25 47.03
N ASN A 34 5.54 -45.99 46.58
CA ASN A 34 6.56 -45.38 45.74
C ASN A 34 7.19 -44.19 46.48
N SER A 35 8.48 -44.29 46.82
CA SER A 35 9.23 -43.26 47.55
C SER A 35 8.53 -42.71 48.81
N GLY A 36 7.90 -43.60 49.58
CA GLY A 36 7.26 -43.27 50.85
C GLY A 36 5.81 -42.82 50.76
N VAL A 37 5.21 -42.76 49.56
CA VAL A 37 3.80 -42.39 49.35
C VAL A 37 3.05 -43.48 48.58
N CYS A 38 1.82 -43.78 49.00
CA CYS A 38 0.95 -44.73 48.31
C CYS A 38 0.44 -44.17 46.97
N ALA A 39 0.92 -44.74 45.87
CA ALA A 39 0.52 -44.37 44.52
C ALA A 39 -0.08 -45.57 43.75
N PRO A 40 -0.94 -45.36 42.76
CA PRO A 40 -1.39 -46.43 41.85
C PRO A 40 -0.20 -47.11 41.17
N SER A 41 -0.22 -48.43 41.01
CA SER A 41 0.86 -49.17 40.35
C SER A 41 1.06 -48.69 38.90
N GLY A 42 2.28 -48.24 38.55
CA GLY A 42 2.66 -47.87 37.19
C GLY A 42 2.51 -46.40 36.77
N CYS A 43 2.29 -45.45 37.69
CA CYS A 43 2.18 -44.03 37.35
C CYS A 43 3.52 -43.43 36.86
N THR A 44 3.61 -43.07 35.57
CA THR A 44 4.77 -42.40 34.94
C THR A 44 4.53 -40.92 34.67
N ASP A 45 3.45 -40.35 35.21
CA ASP A 45 3.08 -38.97 34.94
C ASP A 45 4.12 -37.98 35.46
N THR A 46 4.38 -36.97 34.64
CA THR A 46 5.22 -35.82 34.95
C THR A 46 4.39 -34.55 34.85
N CYS A 47 4.88 -33.44 35.37
CA CYS A 47 4.25 -32.13 35.15
C CYS A 47 3.96 -31.88 33.67
N ALA A 48 4.92 -32.22 32.79
CA ALA A 48 4.76 -32.08 31.35
C ALA A 48 3.69 -33.03 30.76
N SER A 49 3.62 -34.29 31.20
CA SER A 49 2.61 -35.23 30.67
C SER A 49 1.18 -34.90 31.12
N LEU A 50 1.03 -34.16 32.23
CA LEU A 50 -0.26 -33.69 32.75
C LEU A 50 -0.57 -32.23 32.34
N GLY A 51 0.26 -31.63 31.47
CA GLY A 51 0.02 -30.30 30.93
C GLY A 51 0.34 -29.14 31.89
N TYR A 52 1.05 -29.39 32.99
CA TYR A 52 1.44 -28.37 33.96
C TYR A 52 2.86 -27.83 33.68
N ASN A 53 3.00 -26.51 33.63
CA ASN A 53 4.28 -25.81 33.46
C ASN A 53 4.57 -24.77 34.55
N CYS A 54 3.72 -24.68 35.59
CA CYS A 54 3.97 -23.86 36.76
C CYS A 54 3.23 -24.35 38.02
N GLY A 55 3.64 -23.85 39.18
CA GLY A 55 2.94 -24.05 40.45
C GLY A 55 3.07 -25.45 41.04
N THR A 56 2.58 -25.62 42.26
CA THR A 56 2.60 -26.91 42.97
C THR A 56 1.37 -27.72 42.62
N GLN A 57 1.57 -28.86 41.96
CA GLN A 57 0.51 -29.75 41.46
C GLN A 57 0.62 -31.15 42.05
N THR A 58 -0.49 -31.89 42.09
CA THR A 58 -0.48 -33.29 42.50
C THR A 58 -0.16 -34.16 41.30
N VAL A 59 1.02 -34.77 41.28
CA VAL A 59 1.48 -35.69 40.22
C VAL A 59 1.73 -37.06 40.84
N CYS A 60 1.05 -38.10 40.33
CA CYS A 60 1.11 -39.45 40.89
C CYS A 60 0.82 -39.55 42.41
N GLY A 61 -0.06 -38.68 42.93
CA GLY A 61 -0.44 -38.64 44.35
C GLY A 61 0.55 -37.92 45.27
N ALA A 62 1.65 -37.38 44.75
CA ALA A 62 2.60 -36.55 45.48
C ALA A 62 2.53 -35.09 45.00
N SER A 63 2.74 -34.15 45.93
CA SER A 63 2.80 -32.73 45.63
C SER A 63 4.15 -32.38 44.98
N LYS A 64 4.13 -31.88 43.74
CA LYS A 64 5.32 -31.58 42.92
C LYS A 64 5.25 -30.17 42.34
N ASN A 65 6.32 -29.40 42.47
CA ASN A 65 6.42 -28.07 41.84
C ASN A 65 6.76 -28.22 40.35
N CYS A 66 5.89 -27.70 39.49
CA CYS A 66 5.95 -27.82 38.03
C CYS A 66 6.56 -26.61 37.32
N GLY A 67 7.09 -25.63 38.05
CA GLY A 67 7.81 -24.46 37.51
C GLY A 67 7.29 -23.11 38.02
N THR A 68 7.87 -22.02 37.55
CA THR A 68 7.43 -20.64 37.81
C THR A 68 7.24 -19.89 36.49
N CYS A 69 6.27 -18.99 36.45
CA CYS A 69 5.98 -18.22 35.24
C CYS A 69 6.93 -17.02 35.10
N THR A 70 7.44 -16.80 33.89
CA THR A 70 8.16 -15.58 33.55
C THR A 70 7.18 -14.42 33.46
N ALA A 71 7.47 -13.31 34.15
CA ALA A 71 6.64 -12.11 34.13
C ALA A 71 6.41 -11.62 32.68
N PRO A 72 5.19 -11.14 32.34
CA PRO A 72 4.08 -10.80 33.23
C PRO A 72 3.11 -11.96 33.53
N LYS A 73 3.39 -13.19 33.09
CA LYS A 73 2.45 -14.33 33.23
C LYS A 73 2.32 -14.78 34.69
N THR A 74 1.12 -15.18 35.10
CA THR A 74 0.82 -15.75 36.43
C THR A 74 0.42 -17.21 36.32
N CYS A 75 0.65 -17.99 37.38
CA CYS A 75 0.34 -19.42 37.38
C CYS A 75 -1.13 -19.65 37.76
N ASN A 76 -1.93 -20.16 36.82
CA ASN A 76 -3.34 -20.51 37.05
C ASN A 76 -3.56 -22.00 36.76
N SER A 77 -3.99 -22.76 37.77
CA SER A 77 -4.26 -24.22 37.65
C SER A 77 -3.14 -25.02 36.98
N GLY A 78 -1.89 -24.65 37.26
CA GLY A 78 -0.72 -25.36 36.76
C GLY A 78 -0.19 -24.88 35.41
N VAL A 79 -0.80 -23.87 34.79
CA VAL A 79 -0.39 -23.31 33.48
C VAL A 79 -0.08 -21.81 33.59
N CYS A 80 1.00 -21.36 32.96
CA CYS A 80 1.34 -19.95 32.84
C CYS A 80 0.41 -19.22 31.88
N VAL A 81 -0.44 -18.36 32.42
CA VAL A 81 -1.39 -17.54 31.67
C VAL A 81 -0.94 -16.07 31.70
N SER A 82 -1.10 -15.37 30.58
CA SER A 82 -0.93 -13.91 30.57
C SER A 82 -2.06 -13.27 31.39
N PRO A 83 -1.78 -12.21 32.17
CA PRO A 83 -2.86 -11.44 32.79
C PRO A 83 -3.77 -10.90 31.68
N SER A 84 -5.09 -11.12 31.81
CA SER A 84 -6.06 -10.44 30.95
C SER A 84 -5.81 -8.94 31.05
N SER A 85 -5.83 -8.26 29.90
CA SER A 85 -6.07 -6.82 29.93
C SER A 85 -7.37 -6.57 30.72
N PRO A 86 -7.39 -5.59 31.62
CA PRO A 86 -8.62 -5.25 32.33
C PRO A 86 -9.71 -4.95 31.31
N LEU A 87 -10.90 -5.51 31.50
CA LEU A 87 -12.05 -5.14 30.70
C LEU A 87 -12.33 -3.66 30.97
N THR A 88 -12.42 -2.85 29.92
CA THR A 88 -12.87 -1.46 29.97
C THR A 88 -14.11 -1.34 29.10
N ALA A 89 -15.08 -0.58 29.57
CA ALA A 89 -16.18 -0.08 28.76
C ALA A 89 -15.98 1.43 28.66
N THR A 90 -16.38 2.03 27.54
CA THR A 90 -16.28 3.49 27.36
C THR A 90 -17.47 3.99 26.56
N ILE A 91 -18.14 5.02 27.07
CA ILE A 91 -19.20 5.75 26.37
C ILE A 91 -18.51 6.76 25.45
N ILE A 92 -18.80 6.66 24.15
CA ILE A 92 -18.29 7.60 23.14
C ILE A 92 -19.26 8.77 23.00
N GLN A 93 -20.57 8.49 23.03
CA GLN A 93 -21.65 9.48 22.96
C GLN A 93 -22.89 8.99 23.75
N PRO A 94 -23.70 9.88 24.34
CA PRO A 94 -23.50 11.34 24.43
C PRO A 94 -22.33 11.71 25.35
N TYR A 95 -21.97 12.99 25.43
CA TYR A 95 -20.86 13.44 26.28
C TYR A 95 -21.34 13.71 27.71
N ASP A 96 -20.41 13.61 28.67
CA ASP A 96 -20.69 13.94 30.06
C ASP A 96 -20.99 15.44 30.22
N GLY A 97 -22.16 15.76 30.79
CA GLY A 97 -22.66 17.12 30.99
C GLY A 97 -23.67 17.61 29.95
N ASP A 98 -23.98 16.84 28.91
CA ASP A 98 -24.92 17.25 27.85
C ASP A 98 -26.33 17.52 28.41
N ILE A 99 -27.02 18.51 27.82
CA ILE A 99 -28.40 18.91 28.19
C ILE A 99 -29.32 18.77 26.98
N TYR A 100 -30.41 18.03 27.13
CA TYR A 100 -31.40 17.74 26.10
C TYR A 100 -32.80 18.17 26.54
N ALA A 101 -33.72 18.45 25.61
CA ALA A 101 -35.14 18.58 25.91
C ALA A 101 -35.83 17.20 25.86
N ASN A 102 -36.84 17.00 26.70
CA ASN A 102 -37.67 15.80 26.68
C ASN A 102 -38.36 15.69 25.31
N GLY A 103 -38.05 14.63 24.56
CA GLY A 103 -38.49 14.41 23.18
C GLY A 103 -37.40 14.55 22.12
N ASP A 104 -36.21 15.06 22.46
CA ASP A 104 -35.06 15.13 21.54
C ASP A 104 -34.53 13.73 21.20
N TRP A 105 -34.02 13.53 19.99
CA TRP A 105 -33.40 12.27 19.58
C TRP A 105 -31.95 12.20 20.04
N LEU A 106 -31.66 11.32 21.01
CA LEU A 106 -30.32 11.11 21.56
C LEU A 106 -29.67 9.86 20.94
N ARG A 107 -28.36 9.94 20.67
CA ARG A 107 -27.54 8.83 20.18
C ARG A 107 -26.62 8.33 21.29
N PHE A 108 -26.61 7.02 21.50
CA PHE A 108 -25.79 6.32 22.48
C PHE A 108 -24.84 5.36 21.77
N LEU A 109 -23.55 5.50 22.02
CA LEU A 109 -22.48 4.68 21.44
C LEU A 109 -21.48 4.30 22.52
N SER A 110 -21.10 3.03 22.56
CA SER A 110 -20.06 2.53 23.45
C SER A 110 -19.12 1.57 22.74
N PHE A 111 -17.94 1.37 23.31
CA PHE A 111 -17.06 0.26 22.96
C PHE A 111 -16.54 -0.43 24.23
N ALA A 112 -16.10 -1.68 24.09
CA ALA A 112 -15.47 -2.44 25.15
C ALA A 112 -14.15 -3.05 24.67
N LEU A 113 -13.11 -2.99 25.50
CA LEU A 113 -11.78 -3.55 25.22
C LEU A 113 -11.30 -4.39 26.41
N GLY A 114 -10.54 -5.45 26.16
CA GLY A 114 -9.97 -6.31 27.21
C GLY A 114 -10.93 -7.37 27.76
N GLY A 115 -10.66 -7.89 28.96
CA GLY A 115 -11.39 -9.01 29.56
C GLY A 115 -10.90 -10.39 29.08
N GLN A 116 -11.71 -11.42 29.33
CA GLN A 116 -11.52 -12.81 28.86
C GLN A 116 -12.64 -13.18 27.86
N PRO A 117 -12.69 -12.55 26.66
CA PRO A 117 -13.66 -12.91 25.64
C PRO A 117 -13.37 -14.33 25.14
N ASP A 118 -14.42 -15.12 24.98
CA ASP A 118 -14.44 -16.39 24.24
C ASP A 118 -15.06 -16.08 22.88
N TYR A 119 -14.65 -16.86 21.89
CA TYR A 119 -14.72 -16.51 20.47
C TYR A 119 -16.12 -16.69 19.85
N THR A 120 -17.16 -16.62 20.67
CA THR A 120 -18.57 -16.62 20.29
C THR A 120 -19.08 -15.18 20.17
N PHE A 121 -19.68 -14.82 19.04
CA PHE A 121 -20.23 -13.48 18.82
C PHE A 121 -21.68 -13.40 19.31
N PRO A 122 -22.07 -12.33 20.04
CA PRO A 122 -21.27 -11.17 20.43
C PRO A 122 -20.29 -11.46 21.58
N ALA A 123 -19.04 -10.96 21.47
CA ALA A 123 -17.98 -11.18 22.46
C ALA A 123 -18.22 -10.46 23.80
N TYR A 124 -19.09 -9.45 23.78
CA TYR A 124 -19.54 -8.70 24.93
C TYR A 124 -21.06 -8.55 24.87
N SER A 125 -21.71 -8.59 26.01
CA SER A 125 -23.08 -8.11 26.16
C SER A 125 -23.04 -6.70 26.75
N PHE A 126 -23.87 -5.82 26.22
CA PHE A 126 -24.01 -4.45 26.70
C PHE A 126 -25.32 -4.32 27.47
N GLU A 127 -25.30 -3.55 28.55
CA GLU A 127 -26.50 -3.14 29.26
C GLU A 127 -26.41 -1.64 29.51
N TRP A 128 -27.29 -0.88 28.88
CA TRP A 128 -27.46 0.55 29.11
C TRP A 128 -28.57 0.79 30.13
N LYS A 129 -28.28 1.61 31.13
CA LYS A 129 -29.25 2.03 32.15
C LYS A 129 -29.20 3.53 32.37
N SER A 130 -30.38 4.09 32.62
CA SER A 130 -30.52 5.33 33.36
C SER A 130 -30.88 5.00 34.81
N ASP A 131 -30.31 5.75 35.76
CA ASP A 131 -30.73 5.77 37.17
C ASP A 131 -32.23 6.10 37.38
N LYS A 132 -32.88 6.74 36.41
CA LYS A 132 -34.30 7.14 36.47
C LYS A 132 -35.22 6.28 35.62
N ASP A 133 -34.84 6.04 34.37
CA ASP A 133 -35.69 5.33 33.40
C ASP A 133 -35.44 3.83 33.35
N GLY A 134 -34.48 3.34 34.13
CA GLY A 134 -34.13 1.92 34.16
C GLY A 134 -33.39 1.49 32.90
N SER A 135 -33.74 0.31 32.38
CA SER A 135 -33.02 -0.27 31.24
C SER A 135 -33.40 0.44 29.93
N LEU A 136 -32.38 0.87 29.19
CA LEU A 136 -32.54 1.63 27.94
C LEU A 136 -32.32 0.75 26.70
N SER A 137 -31.26 -0.07 26.69
CA SER A 137 -30.89 -0.90 25.54
C SER A 137 -29.86 -1.97 25.93
N THR A 138 -29.79 -3.04 25.12
CA THR A 138 -28.74 -4.06 25.21
C THR A 138 -27.79 -4.04 24.01
N ASN A 139 -27.98 -3.11 23.07
CA ASN A 139 -27.14 -2.97 21.89
C ASN A 139 -25.89 -2.12 22.21
N MET A 140 -24.80 -2.39 21.49
CA MET A 140 -23.55 -1.61 21.60
C MET A 140 -23.76 -0.12 21.24
N HIS A 141 -24.69 0.16 20.33
CA HIS A 141 -25.16 1.49 19.99
C HIS A 141 -26.68 1.50 19.80
N PHE A 142 -27.35 2.61 20.11
CA PHE A 142 -28.78 2.82 19.89
C PHE A 142 -29.14 4.32 19.91
N GLY A 143 -30.37 4.66 19.55
CA GLY A 143 -30.92 6.00 19.74
C GLY A 143 -32.30 5.96 20.37
N MET A 144 -32.66 7.00 21.12
CA MET A 144 -33.97 7.14 21.76
C MET A 144 -34.33 8.59 22.02
N ASN A 145 -35.61 8.87 22.24
CA ASN A 145 -36.11 10.21 22.56
C ASN A 145 -37.10 10.24 23.74
N THR A 146 -37.13 9.18 24.54
CA THR A 146 -38.16 8.96 25.56
C THR A 146 -37.64 9.03 27.00
N LEU A 147 -36.42 9.54 27.23
CA LEU A 147 -35.92 9.73 28.59
C LEU A 147 -36.81 10.70 29.37
N THR A 148 -37.09 10.41 30.64
CA THR A 148 -37.87 11.30 31.50
C THR A 148 -37.08 12.56 31.84
N THR A 149 -37.66 13.48 32.61
CA THR A 149 -37.03 14.78 32.89
C THR A 149 -36.12 14.76 34.12
N ASN A 150 -35.24 15.75 34.23
CA ASN A 150 -34.13 15.99 35.17
C ASN A 150 -32.82 15.27 34.78
N LYS A 151 -31.81 15.30 35.67
CA LYS A 151 -30.50 14.65 35.43
C LYS A 151 -30.58 13.13 35.40
N HIS A 152 -29.97 12.48 34.41
CA HIS A 152 -29.80 11.04 34.31
C HIS A 152 -28.32 10.73 34.48
N THR A 153 -27.99 9.76 35.32
CA THR A 153 -26.72 9.03 35.23
C THR A 153 -26.93 7.87 34.26
N ILE A 154 -26.33 7.97 33.08
CA ILE A 154 -26.35 6.92 32.07
C ILE A 154 -25.14 6.04 32.29
N THR A 155 -25.38 4.75 32.51
CA THR A 155 -24.33 3.75 32.69
C THR A 155 -24.41 2.74 31.57
N VAL A 156 -23.28 2.46 30.92
CA VAL A 156 -23.10 1.28 30.10
C VAL A 156 -22.30 0.25 30.88
N THR A 157 -22.79 -0.97 30.94
CA THR A 157 -22.05 -2.12 31.47
C THR A 157 -21.74 -3.07 30.31
N ALA A 158 -20.47 -3.23 29.99
CA ALA A 158 -20.01 -4.30 29.12
C ALA A 158 -19.70 -5.53 29.98
N THR A 159 -20.25 -6.68 29.62
CA THR A 159 -19.97 -7.97 30.28
C THR A 159 -19.34 -8.89 29.25
N ASP A 160 -18.11 -9.36 29.52
CA ASP A 160 -17.51 -10.42 28.72
C ASP A 160 -18.23 -11.76 28.97
N ILE A 161 -17.96 -12.76 28.14
CA ILE A 161 -18.65 -14.05 28.21
C ILE A 161 -18.34 -14.84 29.49
N LYS A 162 -17.24 -14.55 30.20
CA LYS A 162 -16.91 -15.16 31.49
C LYS A 162 -17.61 -14.45 32.65
N GLY A 163 -18.39 -13.41 32.35
CA GLY A 163 -19.14 -12.62 33.31
C GLY A 163 -18.32 -11.49 33.95
N VAL A 164 -17.12 -11.20 33.46
CA VAL A 164 -16.35 -10.03 33.90
C VAL A 164 -17.05 -8.79 33.37
N LYS A 165 -17.26 -7.80 34.23
CA LYS A 165 -17.97 -6.58 33.90
C LYS A 165 -17.05 -5.38 33.98
N ALA A 166 -17.19 -4.49 33.02
CA ALA A 166 -16.68 -3.12 33.09
C ALA A 166 -17.84 -2.17 32.87
N SER A 167 -17.74 -0.98 33.44
CA SER A 167 -18.78 0.03 33.25
C SER A 167 -18.16 1.39 33.12
N ASP A 168 -18.87 2.21 32.36
CA ASP A 168 -18.62 3.63 32.24
C ASP A 168 -19.93 4.37 32.45
N ASN A 169 -19.84 5.58 32.97
CA ASN A 169 -21.01 6.40 33.25
C ASN A 169 -20.78 7.87 32.91
N ILE A 170 -21.84 8.50 32.44
CA ILE A 170 -21.93 9.93 32.18
C ILE A 170 -23.17 10.50 32.86
N ILE A 171 -23.22 11.81 33.06
CA ILE A 171 -24.37 12.55 33.55
C ILE A 171 -24.89 13.41 32.42
N ILE A 172 -26.15 13.22 32.04
CA ILE A 172 -26.87 14.09 31.11
C ILE A 172 -28.06 14.74 31.82
N GLU A 173 -28.58 15.86 31.34
CA GLU A 173 -29.79 16.49 31.88
C GLU A 173 -30.89 16.57 30.83
N VAL A 174 -32.02 15.91 31.06
CA VAL A 174 -33.18 15.99 30.16
C VAL A 174 -34.19 16.95 30.77
N LYS A 175 -34.39 18.13 30.20
CA LYS A 175 -35.33 19.13 30.74
C LYS A 175 -36.75 18.88 30.26
N PRO A 176 -37.81 19.23 31.01
CA PRO A 176 -39.20 19.15 30.54
C PRO A 176 -39.41 19.69 29.13
N ALA A 177 -40.29 19.05 28.35
CA ALA A 177 -40.61 19.50 27.01
C ALA A 177 -41.17 20.93 27.08
N GLY A 178 -40.59 21.86 26.33
CA GLY A 178 -40.89 23.28 26.47
C GLY A 178 -40.13 24.01 27.59
N THR A 179 -39.14 23.39 28.24
CA THR A 179 -38.16 24.11 29.06
C THR A 179 -37.24 24.91 28.15
N LEU A 180 -37.11 26.21 28.41
CA LEU A 180 -36.19 27.06 27.68
C LEU A 180 -34.74 26.55 27.85
N THR A 181 -34.08 26.25 26.76
CA THR A 181 -32.64 25.99 26.65
C THR A 181 -32.01 27.02 25.73
N ALA A 182 -30.74 27.32 25.96
CA ALA A 182 -29.96 28.24 25.16
C ALA A 182 -28.54 27.67 25.06
N ASN A 183 -27.98 27.60 23.86
CA ASN A 183 -26.60 27.19 23.61
C ASN A 183 -25.92 28.24 22.73
N ILE A 184 -24.67 28.58 23.06
CA ILE A 184 -23.81 29.40 22.20
C ILE A 184 -23.06 28.46 21.27
N ASP A 185 -23.30 28.55 19.96
CA ASP A 185 -22.52 27.84 18.94
C ASP A 185 -21.46 28.76 18.33
N ARG A 186 -20.25 28.21 18.14
CA ARG A 186 -19.11 28.89 17.49
C ARG A 186 -18.04 27.88 17.07
N TRP A 187 -17.32 28.21 16.00
CA TRP A 187 -16.28 27.35 15.41
C TRP A 187 -14.85 27.89 15.57
N ILE A 188 -14.71 29.11 16.09
CA ILE A 188 -13.43 29.81 16.28
C ILE A 188 -13.37 30.36 17.71
N ASP A 189 -12.25 30.18 18.39
CA ASP A 189 -12.01 30.62 19.76
C ASP A 189 -10.99 31.76 19.88
N GLU A 190 -10.33 32.18 18.79
CA GLU A 190 -9.42 33.33 18.74
C GLU A 190 -9.80 34.31 17.61
N PHE A 191 -9.94 35.60 17.94
CA PHE A 191 -10.33 36.67 17.03
C PHE A 191 -9.34 37.83 17.11
N ALA A 192 -9.15 38.53 16.00
CA ALA A 192 -8.36 39.75 16.00
C ALA A 192 -9.16 40.89 16.67
N LYS A 193 -8.50 41.74 17.46
CA LYS A 193 -9.14 42.98 17.90
C LYS A 193 -9.57 43.82 16.70
N GLY A 194 -10.82 44.26 16.63
CA GLY A 194 -11.38 44.99 15.48
C GLY A 194 -12.00 44.11 14.41
N GLU A 195 -12.02 42.79 14.60
CA GLU A 195 -12.78 41.86 13.78
C GLU A 195 -14.27 41.89 14.16
N ILE A 196 -15.13 41.60 13.18
CA ILE A 196 -16.55 41.38 13.41
C ILE A 196 -16.76 39.94 13.92
N ILE A 197 -17.14 39.83 15.18
CA ILE A 197 -17.42 38.56 15.84
C ILE A 197 -18.91 38.26 15.70
N ASN A 198 -19.24 37.19 14.98
CA ASN A 198 -20.61 36.69 14.90
C ASN A 198 -20.78 35.56 15.91
N LEU A 199 -21.76 35.72 16.80
CA LEU A 199 -22.15 34.67 17.73
C LEU A 199 -23.55 34.17 17.35
N TRP A 200 -23.72 32.85 17.38
CA TRP A 200 -25.02 32.23 17.17
C TRP A 200 -25.56 31.68 18.48
N SER A 201 -26.89 31.71 18.61
CA SER A 201 -27.57 31.03 19.69
C SER A 201 -28.68 30.12 19.20
N ASP A 202 -28.60 28.87 19.65
CA ASP A 202 -29.66 27.90 19.51
C ASP A 202 -30.55 27.96 20.75
N VAL A 203 -31.81 28.30 20.52
CA VAL A 203 -32.83 28.36 21.57
C VAL A 203 -33.90 27.33 21.26
N ALA A 204 -34.17 26.45 22.22
CA ALA A 204 -35.24 25.47 22.14
C ALA A 204 -36.13 25.53 23.39
N GLY A 205 -37.40 25.17 23.24
CA GLY A 205 -38.39 25.26 24.32
C GLY A 205 -38.76 26.68 24.76
N GLY A 206 -39.45 26.85 25.89
CA GLY A 206 -39.98 28.11 26.38
C GLY A 206 -41.21 28.64 25.61
N THR A 207 -41.78 29.76 26.08
CA THR A 207 -42.90 30.45 25.41
C THR A 207 -42.41 31.71 24.68
N PRO A 208 -42.41 31.76 23.33
CA PRO A 208 -42.07 32.99 22.60
C PRO A 208 -43.03 34.16 22.92
N PRO A 209 -42.60 35.43 22.77
CA PRO A 209 -41.27 35.87 22.34
C PRO A 209 -40.17 35.68 23.40
N TYR A 210 -38.93 35.50 22.95
CA TYR A 210 -37.75 35.43 23.81
C TYR A 210 -37.04 36.79 23.87
N THR A 211 -36.41 37.07 25.01
CA THR A 211 -35.47 38.18 25.18
C THR A 211 -34.07 37.64 25.45
N PHE A 212 -33.06 38.22 24.82
CA PHE A 212 -31.67 37.79 24.92
C PHE A 212 -30.86 38.84 25.66
N VAL A 213 -29.85 38.41 26.41
CA VAL A 213 -28.81 39.27 27.00
C VAL A 213 -27.48 38.54 26.81
N TRP A 214 -26.58 39.16 26.06
CA TRP A 214 -25.21 38.71 25.88
C TRP A 214 -24.26 39.57 26.70
N ASN A 215 -23.38 38.91 27.45
CA ASN A 215 -22.44 39.53 28.38
C ASN A 215 -21.01 39.00 28.12
N SER A 216 -20.01 39.87 28.23
CA SER A 216 -18.61 39.48 28.42
C SER A 216 -18.20 39.82 29.84
N ASP A 217 -17.46 38.93 30.48
CA ASP A 217 -16.80 39.18 31.77
C ASP A 217 -15.88 40.42 31.79
N LEU A 218 -15.33 40.82 30.64
CA LEU A 218 -14.48 42.01 30.51
C LEU A 218 -15.22 43.24 29.98
N GLU A 219 -16.21 43.06 29.09
CA GLU A 219 -16.88 44.19 28.41
C GLU A 219 -18.29 44.50 28.95
N GLY A 220 -18.85 43.65 29.80
CA GLY A 220 -20.22 43.76 30.29
C GLY A 220 -21.27 43.32 29.26
N ASP A 221 -22.52 43.74 29.46
CA ASP A 221 -23.65 43.43 28.56
C ASP A 221 -23.47 44.17 27.23
N PHE A 222 -23.36 43.44 26.12
CA PHE A 222 -23.03 44.01 24.81
C PHE A 222 -24.11 43.80 23.75
N SER A 223 -25.09 42.90 23.95
CA SER A 223 -26.19 42.72 22.99
C SER A 223 -27.45 42.13 23.59
N THR A 224 -28.59 42.37 22.94
CA THR A 224 -29.91 41.80 23.27
C THR A 224 -30.60 41.09 22.10
N VAL A 225 -29.92 40.90 20.97
CA VAL A 225 -30.44 40.16 19.81
C VAL A 225 -30.00 38.69 19.83
N GLN A 226 -30.74 37.81 19.14
CA GLN A 226 -30.47 36.36 19.13
C GLN A 226 -29.09 36.00 18.57
N GLY A 227 -28.65 36.65 17.49
CA GLY A 227 -27.34 36.45 16.87
C GLY A 227 -26.62 37.78 16.72
N PRO A 228 -25.82 38.22 17.72
CA PRO A 228 -25.11 39.48 17.62
C PRO A 228 -23.94 39.39 16.64
N SER A 229 -23.77 40.47 15.89
CA SER A 229 -22.56 40.78 15.15
C SER A 229 -21.87 41.92 15.87
N ILE A 230 -20.67 41.67 16.39
CA ILE A 230 -19.97 42.54 17.33
C ILE A 230 -18.71 43.07 16.68
N ASP A 231 -18.56 44.39 16.63
CA ASP A 231 -17.26 44.98 16.34
C ASP A 231 -16.39 44.94 17.61
N SER A 232 -15.35 44.12 17.57
CA SER A 232 -14.40 43.97 18.68
C SER A 232 -13.34 45.07 18.76
N SER A 233 -13.47 46.16 17.98
CA SER A 233 -12.48 47.25 17.92
C SER A 233 -12.23 47.90 19.28
N SER A 234 -13.26 48.02 20.11
CA SER A 234 -13.18 48.57 21.47
C SER A 234 -12.93 47.52 22.56
N TRP A 235 -12.92 46.23 22.23
CA TRP A 235 -12.80 45.16 23.21
C TRP A 235 -11.35 45.05 23.73
N THR A 236 -11.24 44.67 24.99
CA THR A 236 -9.97 44.41 25.67
C THR A 236 -9.23 43.24 25.01
N VAL A 237 -7.90 43.23 25.04
CA VAL A 237 -7.10 42.10 24.53
C VAL A 237 -6.98 41.04 25.61
N GLY A 238 -7.16 39.77 25.24
CA GLY A 238 -7.11 38.63 26.15
C GLY A 238 -8.32 37.72 26.03
N THR A 239 -8.46 36.77 26.95
CA THR A 239 -9.55 35.80 26.94
C THR A 239 -10.80 36.38 27.61
N HIS A 240 -11.91 36.42 26.89
CA HIS A 240 -13.25 36.80 27.35
C HIS A 240 -14.10 35.57 27.57
N THR A 241 -14.80 35.50 28.70
CA THR A 241 -15.92 34.59 28.93
C THR A 241 -17.22 35.25 28.49
N ILE A 242 -17.79 34.76 27.39
CA ILE A 242 -19.06 35.20 26.83
C ILE A 242 -20.19 34.40 27.44
N THR A 243 -21.18 35.09 28.02
CA THR A 243 -22.38 34.49 28.60
C THR A 243 -23.62 34.96 27.85
N LEU A 244 -24.42 34.01 27.39
CA LEU A 244 -25.76 34.22 26.86
C LEU A 244 -26.78 33.93 27.96
N LYS A 245 -27.74 34.83 28.14
CA LYS A 245 -28.94 34.63 28.94
C LYS A 245 -30.18 34.85 28.06
N VAL A 246 -31.04 33.84 27.96
CA VAL A 246 -32.32 33.90 27.25
C VAL A 246 -33.45 33.84 28.27
N THR A 247 -34.46 34.69 28.12
CA THR A 247 -35.68 34.69 28.95
C THR A 247 -36.91 34.56 28.05
N ASP A 248 -37.85 33.68 28.39
CA ASP A 248 -39.10 33.52 27.62
C ASP A 248 -40.22 34.46 28.11
N ASN A 249 -41.35 34.49 27.40
CA ASN A 249 -42.48 35.38 27.66
C ASN A 249 -43.20 35.13 29.00
N ILE A 250 -42.94 34.01 29.67
CA ILE A 250 -43.49 33.70 30.99
C ILE A 250 -42.43 33.80 32.10
N GLY A 251 -41.22 34.25 31.76
CA GLY A 251 -40.15 34.59 32.69
C GLY A 251 -39.16 33.46 32.98
N ASN A 252 -39.19 32.34 32.27
CA ASN A 252 -38.18 31.29 32.41
C ASN A 252 -36.85 31.75 31.82
N ILE A 253 -35.73 31.38 32.46
CA ILE A 253 -34.39 31.82 32.08
C ILE A 253 -33.49 30.62 31.76
N ALA A 254 -32.77 30.68 30.64
CA ALA A 254 -31.70 29.77 30.25
C ALA A 254 -30.38 30.53 30.06
N THR A 255 -29.25 29.92 30.41
CA THR A 255 -27.93 30.54 30.23
C THR A 255 -26.92 29.56 29.63
N SER A 256 -26.00 30.06 28.80
CA SER A 256 -24.86 29.33 28.25
C SER A 256 -23.62 30.23 28.26
N ALA A 257 -22.42 29.65 28.36
CA ALA A 257 -21.17 30.41 28.39
C ALA A 257 -20.05 29.75 27.59
N THR A 258 -19.17 30.55 26.99
CA THR A 258 -18.02 30.10 26.18
C THR A 258 -16.86 31.11 26.24
N LYS A 259 -15.64 30.75 25.80
CA LYS A 259 -14.43 31.59 25.97
C LYS A 259 -13.79 32.05 24.67
N ILE A 260 -13.89 33.31 24.24
CA ILE A 260 -13.14 33.79 23.05
C ILE A 260 -11.83 34.44 23.49
N ASN A 261 -10.82 34.45 22.63
CA ASN A 261 -9.55 35.14 22.85
C ASN A 261 -9.42 36.29 21.84
N ILE A 262 -9.28 37.52 22.30
CA ILE A 262 -9.04 38.69 21.45
C ILE A 262 -7.53 38.95 21.41
N VAL A 263 -6.92 38.85 20.22
CA VAL A 263 -5.48 39.06 20.02
C VAL A 263 -5.19 40.29 19.17
N GLU A 264 -4.06 40.95 19.45
CA GLU A 264 -3.53 41.97 18.54
C GLU A 264 -2.82 41.30 17.36
N MET A 265 -2.88 41.93 16.20
CA MET A 265 -2.15 41.49 15.02
C MET A 265 -0.64 41.58 15.28
N THR A 266 0.07 40.47 15.16
CA THR A 266 1.53 40.41 15.28
C THR A 266 2.13 39.65 14.10
N ALA A 267 3.41 39.91 13.80
CA ALA A 267 4.15 39.11 12.84
C ALA A 267 5.62 38.90 13.24
N GLN A 268 6.13 37.72 12.92
CA GLN A 268 7.55 37.42 12.81
C GLN A 268 7.93 37.39 11.33
N ILE A 269 9.16 37.77 11.00
CA ILE A 269 9.64 37.80 9.61
C ILE A 269 11.00 37.12 9.49
N ASN A 270 11.16 36.36 8.40
CA ASN A 270 12.43 35.90 7.88
C ASN A 270 12.89 36.81 6.72
N PRO A 271 14.20 36.99 6.50
CA PRO A 271 15.31 36.48 7.33
C PRO A 271 15.37 37.11 8.74
N THR A 272 16.04 36.44 9.68
CA THR A 272 16.19 36.95 11.05
C THR A 272 17.16 38.12 11.13
N GLU A 273 17.11 38.87 12.23
CA GLU A 273 17.97 40.04 12.44
C GLU A 273 19.45 39.67 12.37
N GLY A 274 20.25 40.47 11.66
CA GLY A 274 21.69 40.24 11.51
C GLY A 274 22.06 39.14 10.52
N THR A 275 21.11 38.66 9.71
CA THR A 275 21.42 37.68 8.63
C THR A 275 22.50 38.25 7.73
N THR A 276 23.55 37.46 7.47
CA THR A 276 24.61 37.81 6.52
C THR A 276 24.55 36.83 5.35
N ALA A 277 24.56 37.35 4.12
CA ALA A 277 24.59 36.56 2.89
C ALA A 277 25.58 37.20 1.89
N SER A 278 26.11 36.41 0.96
CA SER A 278 26.91 36.95 -0.14
C SER A 278 26.00 37.38 -1.29
N TYR A 279 26.43 38.38 -2.06
CA TYR A 279 25.74 38.82 -3.28
C TYR A 279 25.46 37.63 -4.21
N GLY A 280 24.21 37.48 -4.67
CA GLY A 280 23.77 36.36 -5.50
C GLY A 280 23.32 35.09 -4.75
N ASN A 281 23.38 35.07 -3.41
CA ASN A 281 22.77 33.98 -2.64
C ASN A 281 21.27 34.21 -2.48
N MET A 282 20.47 33.16 -2.73
CA MET A 282 19.02 33.20 -2.56
C MET A 282 18.64 33.41 -1.08
N LEU A 283 17.97 34.51 -0.80
CA LEU A 283 17.36 34.83 0.49
C LEU A 283 15.85 34.64 0.43
N TRP A 284 15.29 34.01 1.47
CA TRP A 284 13.87 33.74 1.59
C TRP A 284 13.20 34.73 2.54
N PHE A 285 12.16 35.39 2.04
CA PHE A 285 11.35 36.36 2.77
C PHE A 285 9.98 35.76 3.03
N SER A 286 9.62 35.64 4.30
CA SER A 286 8.33 35.07 4.72
C SER A 286 7.90 35.62 6.08
N PRO A 287 6.61 35.91 6.29
CA PRO A 287 6.07 36.29 7.58
C PRO A 287 5.30 35.13 8.23
N TRP A 288 5.35 35.04 9.55
CA TRP A 288 4.37 34.31 10.35
C TRP A 288 3.49 35.31 11.08
N ILE A 289 2.17 35.26 10.83
CA ILE A 289 1.21 36.25 11.30
C ILE A 289 0.30 35.57 12.33
N THR A 290 0.01 36.28 13.43
CA THR A 290 -0.97 35.86 14.44
C THR A 290 -1.95 37.02 14.63
N GLY A 291 -3.25 36.76 14.50
CA GLY A 291 -4.31 37.78 14.46
C GLY A 291 -4.37 38.58 13.14
N GLY A 292 -5.33 39.51 13.05
CA GLY A 292 -5.71 40.26 11.85
C GLY A 292 -6.77 39.55 10.99
N THR A 293 -7.40 40.26 10.04
CA THR A 293 -8.42 39.71 9.11
C THR A 293 -7.84 39.38 7.72
N PRO A 294 -7.72 38.09 7.33
CA PRO A 294 -7.31 37.70 5.98
C PRO A 294 -8.37 38.05 4.91
N PRO A 295 -8.00 38.30 3.64
CA PRO A 295 -6.64 38.26 3.10
C PRO A 295 -5.77 39.45 3.55
N TYR A 296 -4.46 39.25 3.66
CA TYR A 296 -3.51 40.32 3.98
C TYR A 296 -2.87 40.90 2.71
N ALA A 297 -2.59 42.21 2.73
CA ALA A 297 -1.73 42.88 1.76
C ALA A 297 -0.31 43.01 2.33
N TYR A 298 0.70 42.71 1.52
CA TYR A 298 2.11 42.74 1.90
C TYR A 298 2.86 43.79 1.09
N LEU A 299 3.81 44.48 1.72
CA LEU A 299 4.77 45.35 1.04
C LEU A 299 6.15 45.21 1.69
N TRP A 300 7.10 44.66 0.92
CA TRP A 300 8.49 44.50 1.32
C TRP A 300 9.35 45.59 0.67
N VAL A 301 10.16 46.28 1.46
CA VAL A 301 11.02 47.39 1.00
C VAL A 301 12.42 47.24 1.59
N SER A 302 13.45 47.50 0.79
CA SER A 302 14.81 47.76 1.24
C SER A 302 15.12 49.26 1.11
N ASP A 303 15.88 49.78 2.07
CA ASP A 303 16.48 51.12 2.01
C ASP A 303 17.50 51.31 0.86
N LEU A 304 18.15 50.25 0.39
CA LEU A 304 19.09 50.30 -0.74
C LEU A 304 18.42 49.98 -2.09
N ASP A 305 17.52 49.00 -2.13
CA ASP A 305 16.93 48.47 -3.38
C ASP A 305 15.48 48.90 -3.65
N GLY A 306 14.86 49.66 -2.74
CA GLY A 306 13.47 50.08 -2.88
C GLY A 306 12.48 48.94 -2.68
N ILE A 307 11.37 48.94 -3.43
CA ILE A 307 10.31 47.93 -3.28
C ILE A 307 10.81 46.57 -3.79
N LEU A 308 10.77 45.56 -2.91
CA LEU A 308 11.22 44.20 -3.21
C LEU A 308 10.10 43.30 -3.74
N ASN A 309 8.93 43.28 -3.08
CA ASN A 309 7.78 42.44 -3.46
C ASN A 309 6.50 42.83 -2.70
N THR A 310 5.34 42.34 -3.16
CA THR A 310 4.03 42.48 -2.49
C THR A 310 3.34 41.13 -2.19
N ALA A 311 4.01 40.00 -2.41
CA ALA A 311 3.51 38.66 -2.09
C ALA A 311 3.71 38.29 -0.61
N TYR A 312 2.96 37.29 -0.14
CA TYR A 312 3.10 36.70 1.19
C TYR A 312 4.52 36.20 1.45
N ALA A 313 5.08 35.41 0.53
CA ALA A 313 6.45 34.94 0.59
C ALA A 313 7.09 35.00 -0.79
N PHE A 314 8.39 35.27 -0.82
CA PHE A 314 9.19 35.31 -2.05
C PHE A 314 10.66 35.08 -1.71
N SER A 315 11.48 34.93 -2.75
CA SER A 315 12.92 34.85 -2.61
C SER A 315 13.60 35.84 -3.54
N LYS A 316 14.80 36.30 -3.17
CA LYS A 316 15.59 37.27 -3.93
C LYS A 316 17.09 36.97 -3.74
N ASP A 317 17.87 37.08 -4.80
CA ASP A 317 19.32 36.84 -4.82
C ASP A 317 20.13 38.05 -5.33
N ASP A 318 19.46 39.05 -5.90
CA ASP A 318 20.06 40.22 -6.57
C ASP A 318 20.07 41.50 -5.71
N LEU A 319 20.00 41.39 -4.38
CA LEU A 319 20.14 42.55 -3.48
C LEU A 319 21.55 43.17 -3.60
N THR A 320 21.66 44.51 -3.64
CA THR A 320 22.97 45.18 -3.77
C THR A 320 23.92 44.85 -2.62
N GLU A 321 25.23 45.00 -2.81
CA GLU A 321 26.18 44.83 -1.69
C GLU A 321 26.02 45.94 -0.64
N GLY A 322 26.01 45.57 0.65
CA GLY A 322 25.86 46.51 1.76
C GLY A 322 24.95 46.03 2.88
N LEU A 323 24.76 46.87 3.90
CA LEU A 323 23.81 46.62 4.98
C LEU A 323 22.43 47.14 4.56
N HIS A 324 21.45 46.24 4.40
CA HIS A 324 20.07 46.59 4.11
C HIS A 324 19.23 46.64 5.39
N THR A 325 18.34 47.62 5.44
CA THR A 325 17.18 47.66 6.33
C THR A 325 15.95 47.19 5.55
N ILE A 326 15.53 45.95 5.78
CA ILE A 326 14.33 45.36 5.17
C ILE A 326 13.11 45.69 6.01
N THR A 327 12.12 46.34 5.41
CA THR A 327 10.85 46.73 6.03
C THR A 327 9.70 45.95 5.39
N LEU A 328 9.00 45.14 6.18
CA LEU A 328 7.73 44.54 5.81
C LEU A 328 6.58 45.35 6.42
N THR A 329 5.66 45.79 5.57
CA THR A 329 4.35 46.32 5.97
C THR A 329 3.28 45.28 5.64
N ILE A 330 2.48 44.87 6.64
CA ILE A 330 1.35 43.95 6.46
C ILE A 330 0.09 44.70 6.82
N THR A 331 -0.89 44.72 5.93
CA THR A 331 -2.20 45.33 6.15
C THR A 331 -3.27 44.25 6.04
N ASP A 332 -4.15 44.15 7.03
CA ASP A 332 -5.29 43.23 6.99
C ASP A 332 -6.46 43.77 6.14
N SER A 333 -7.43 42.93 5.84
CA SER A 333 -8.60 43.27 5.00
C SER A 333 -9.83 43.69 5.79
N SER A 334 -9.68 44.01 7.08
CA SER A 334 -10.81 44.40 7.93
C SER A 334 -11.46 45.71 7.45
N GLY A 335 -12.70 45.98 7.86
CA GLY A 335 -13.42 47.23 7.53
C GLY A 335 -12.72 48.51 8.03
N THR A 336 -11.80 48.38 8.99
CA THR A 336 -10.85 49.41 9.42
C THR A 336 -9.42 48.83 9.40
N PRO A 337 -8.76 48.75 8.21
CA PRO A 337 -7.55 47.97 8.01
C PRO A 337 -6.45 48.26 9.04
N LYS A 338 -5.97 47.22 9.72
CA LYS A 338 -4.83 47.32 10.62
C LYS A 338 -3.54 47.08 9.85
N THR A 339 -2.54 47.90 10.15
CA THR A 339 -1.20 47.80 9.55
C THR A 339 -0.16 47.54 10.62
N ILE A 340 0.66 46.50 10.43
CA ILE A 340 1.88 46.26 11.21
C ILE A 340 3.12 46.44 10.35
N VAL A 341 4.17 47.01 10.95
CA VAL A 341 5.47 47.21 10.29
C VAL A 341 6.54 46.44 11.06
N LYS A 342 7.38 45.68 10.32
CA LYS A 342 8.51 44.94 10.88
C LYS A 342 9.78 45.27 10.10
N THR A 343 10.87 45.53 10.81
CA THR A 343 12.18 45.82 10.22
C THR A 343 13.21 44.75 10.57
N ARG A 344 14.12 44.45 9.65
CA ARG A 344 15.28 43.56 9.83
C ARG A 344 16.52 44.12 9.14
N HIS A 345 17.69 43.96 9.77
CA HIS A 345 18.95 44.27 9.12
C HIS A 345 19.59 43.01 8.53
N ILE A 346 19.92 43.07 7.24
CA ILE A 346 20.64 41.99 6.54
C ILE A 346 21.90 42.55 5.88
N GLN A 347 23.02 41.85 6.01
CA GLN A 347 24.30 42.25 5.44
C GLN A 347 24.57 41.44 4.17
N ILE A 348 24.70 42.11 3.03
CA ILE A 348 25.13 41.51 1.76
C ILE A 348 26.62 41.78 1.55
N THR A 349 27.43 40.71 1.51
CA THR A 349 28.89 40.78 1.32
C THR A 349 29.30 40.46 -0.12
N PRO A 350 30.48 40.92 -0.58
CA PRO A 350 31.00 40.54 -1.89
C PRO A 350 31.14 39.01 -2.03
N PRO A 351 30.98 38.46 -3.23
CA PRO A 351 31.07 37.02 -3.44
C PRO A 351 32.51 36.51 -3.29
N PRO A 352 32.72 35.24 -2.89
CA PRO A 352 34.05 34.64 -2.82
C PRO A 352 34.73 34.60 -4.21
N PRO A 353 36.07 34.73 -4.30
CA PRO A 353 36.79 34.63 -5.57
C PRO A 353 36.59 33.26 -6.24
N LEU A 354 36.22 33.26 -7.52
CA LEU A 354 36.09 32.03 -8.31
C LEU A 354 37.48 31.47 -8.70
N THR A 355 37.72 30.20 -8.39
CA THR A 355 38.94 29.45 -8.76
C THR A 355 38.56 28.12 -9.41
N ILE A 356 39.39 27.62 -10.33
CA ILE A 356 39.15 26.39 -11.09
C ILE A 356 40.46 25.64 -11.33
N THR A 357 40.40 24.31 -11.30
CA THR A 357 41.48 23.41 -11.73
C THR A 357 40.90 22.25 -12.53
N ILE A 358 41.57 21.85 -13.61
CA ILE A 358 41.28 20.64 -14.37
C ILE A 358 41.95 19.46 -13.68
N ASP A 359 41.15 18.54 -13.14
CA ASP A 359 41.66 17.33 -12.49
C ASP A 359 41.86 16.18 -13.49
N SER A 360 41.03 16.15 -14.53
CA SER A 360 41.11 15.22 -15.65
C SER A 360 40.69 15.92 -16.95
N PRO A 361 41.35 15.64 -18.09
CA PRO A 361 42.51 14.78 -18.23
C PRO A 361 43.78 15.39 -17.63
N LEU A 362 44.68 14.54 -17.14
CA LEU A 362 45.99 15.00 -16.68
C LEU A 362 46.79 15.61 -17.83
N ASN A 363 47.52 16.70 -17.54
CA ASN A 363 48.41 17.31 -18.51
C ASN A 363 49.46 16.29 -19.01
N GLY A 364 49.53 16.10 -20.33
CA GLY A 364 50.36 15.11 -21.01
C GLY A 364 49.67 13.76 -21.29
N ALA A 365 48.38 13.59 -20.96
CA ALA A 365 47.68 12.33 -21.19
C ALA A 365 47.67 11.93 -22.68
N THR A 366 47.86 10.64 -22.94
CA THR A 366 47.76 10.06 -24.30
C THR A 366 46.58 9.09 -24.34
N VAL A 367 45.63 9.30 -25.26
CA VAL A 367 44.39 8.53 -25.35
C VAL A 367 44.14 8.12 -26.81
N ALA A 368 43.74 6.88 -27.07
CA ALA A 368 43.36 6.46 -28.41
C ALA A 368 42.00 7.04 -28.82
N ARG A 369 41.86 7.49 -30.07
CA ARG A 369 40.59 7.95 -30.64
C ARG A 369 39.54 6.85 -30.50
N GLY A 370 38.34 7.22 -30.04
CA GLY A 370 37.28 6.27 -29.71
C GLY A 370 37.23 5.86 -28.24
N ASN A 371 38.31 6.03 -27.47
CA ASN A 371 38.28 5.89 -26.01
C ASN A 371 37.72 7.15 -25.36
N TYR A 372 36.90 6.98 -24.32
CA TYR A 372 36.40 8.10 -23.53
C TYR A 372 37.53 8.75 -22.72
N ILE A 373 37.62 10.07 -22.84
CA ILE A 373 38.43 10.96 -22.03
C ILE A 373 37.46 11.61 -21.05
N SER A 374 37.68 11.41 -19.76
CA SER A 374 36.92 12.10 -18.72
C SER A 374 37.47 13.52 -18.53
N PHE A 375 36.56 14.49 -18.52
CA PHE A 375 36.83 15.88 -18.22
C PHE A 375 36.17 16.19 -16.88
N ASN A 376 37.01 16.53 -15.92
CA ASN A 376 36.62 16.76 -14.53
C ASN A 376 37.38 17.96 -14.00
N GLU A 377 36.74 18.69 -13.11
CA GLU A 377 37.25 19.89 -12.50
C GLU A 377 37.04 19.92 -10.99
N THR A 378 37.90 20.67 -10.31
CA THR A 378 37.61 21.16 -8.97
C THR A 378 37.51 22.68 -9.04
N PHE A 379 36.43 23.23 -8.50
CA PHE A 379 36.23 24.68 -8.43
C PHE A 379 35.87 25.12 -7.02
N SER A 380 36.14 26.37 -6.69
CA SER A 380 35.70 26.96 -5.42
C SER A 380 35.42 28.45 -5.55
N GLY A 381 34.46 28.93 -4.76
CA GLY A 381 33.98 30.31 -4.79
C GLY A 381 33.02 30.61 -5.94
N GLY A 382 32.77 31.90 -6.19
CA GLY A 382 31.84 32.38 -7.21
C GLY A 382 30.35 32.34 -6.82
N VAL A 383 29.50 32.75 -7.76
CA VAL A 383 28.04 32.91 -7.61
C VAL A 383 27.27 32.14 -8.68
N TRP A 384 26.37 31.25 -8.26
CA TRP A 384 25.48 30.52 -9.18
C TRP A 384 24.48 31.47 -9.88
N PRO A 385 24.05 31.22 -11.14
CA PRO A 385 24.46 30.14 -12.04
C PRO A 385 25.86 30.33 -12.62
N PHE A 386 26.53 29.20 -12.84
CA PHE A 386 27.82 29.15 -13.51
C PHE A 386 27.65 28.83 -15.00
N LYS A 387 28.68 29.10 -15.80
CA LYS A 387 28.80 28.65 -17.18
C LYS A 387 30.18 28.08 -17.41
N PHE A 388 30.27 26.76 -17.46
CA PHE A 388 31.47 26.00 -17.77
C PHE A 388 31.60 25.87 -19.28
N THR A 389 32.76 26.23 -19.82
CA THR A 389 33.07 26.14 -21.26
C THR A 389 34.41 25.44 -21.44
N TRP A 390 34.39 24.27 -22.04
CA TRP A 390 35.55 23.45 -22.38
C TRP A 390 35.83 23.55 -23.88
N THR A 391 37.07 23.88 -24.24
CA THR A 391 37.50 24.05 -25.64
C THR A 391 38.76 23.28 -25.93
N SER A 392 38.92 22.82 -27.18
CA SER A 392 40.20 22.40 -27.76
C SER A 392 40.61 23.39 -28.83
N ASP A 393 41.89 23.71 -28.86
CA ASP A 393 42.54 24.44 -29.95
C ASP A 393 42.36 23.83 -31.35
N LYS A 394 42.10 22.52 -31.44
CA LYS A 394 41.93 21.78 -32.69
C LYS A 394 40.48 21.49 -33.06
N ASP A 395 39.65 21.12 -32.09
CA ASP A 395 38.26 20.70 -32.33
C ASP A 395 37.23 21.77 -31.94
N GLY A 396 37.67 22.93 -31.43
CA GLY A 396 36.79 24.03 -31.05
C GLY A 396 36.11 23.79 -29.70
N GLU A 397 34.87 24.25 -29.56
CA GLU A 397 34.09 24.04 -28.34
C GLU A 397 33.74 22.55 -28.19
N ILE A 398 34.21 21.94 -27.10
CA ILE A 398 33.98 20.52 -26.82
C ILE A 398 32.74 20.34 -25.95
N PHE A 399 32.50 21.23 -25.00
CA PHE A 399 31.37 21.17 -24.09
C PHE A 399 31.08 22.52 -23.45
N THR A 400 29.80 22.84 -23.28
CA THR A 400 29.34 23.99 -22.51
C THR A 400 28.15 23.57 -21.66
N SER A 401 28.16 23.93 -20.38
CA SER A 401 27.07 23.61 -19.45
C SER A 401 26.83 24.75 -18.45
N PRO A 402 25.58 25.01 -18.06
CA PRO A 402 25.25 25.91 -16.95
C PRO A 402 25.43 25.25 -15.57
N TYR A 403 25.80 23.96 -15.54
CA TYR A 403 26.04 23.18 -14.33
C TYR A 403 27.42 22.54 -14.39
N ASP A 404 28.06 22.40 -13.23
CA ASP A 404 29.24 21.57 -13.07
C ASP A 404 28.83 20.12 -13.34
N ILE A 405 29.40 19.53 -14.38
CA ILE A 405 29.10 18.17 -14.79
C ILE A 405 30.32 17.56 -15.43
N ASP A 406 30.85 16.55 -14.75
CA ASP A 406 31.81 15.62 -15.32
C ASP A 406 31.23 15.07 -16.63
N PHE A 407 31.98 15.21 -17.71
CA PHE A 407 31.57 14.68 -19.00
C PHE A 407 32.71 13.91 -19.65
N ALA A 408 32.36 13.05 -20.60
CA ALA A 408 33.34 12.30 -21.34
C ALA A 408 33.18 12.52 -22.85
N ARG A 409 34.30 12.59 -23.56
CA ARG A 409 34.36 12.64 -25.03
C ARG A 409 35.31 11.60 -25.55
N ASN A 410 34.98 11.02 -26.69
CA ASN A 410 35.80 10.02 -27.37
C ASN A 410 36.05 10.34 -28.84
N ASN A 411 35.54 11.49 -29.30
CA ASN A 411 35.49 11.87 -30.70
C ASN A 411 36.48 12.98 -31.07
N LEU A 412 37.40 13.35 -30.17
CA LEU A 412 38.46 14.29 -30.49
C LEU A 412 39.30 13.77 -31.68
N SER A 413 39.71 14.69 -32.54
CA SER A 413 40.49 14.37 -33.74
C SER A 413 41.88 13.83 -33.39
N VAL A 414 42.54 13.09 -34.28
CA VAL A 414 43.89 12.55 -33.98
C VAL A 414 44.92 13.69 -33.97
N GLY A 415 45.78 13.74 -32.96
CA GLY A 415 46.85 14.73 -32.81
C GLY A 415 47.00 15.28 -31.40
N SER A 416 47.81 16.33 -31.25
CA SER A 416 47.96 17.07 -29.98
C SER A 416 46.82 18.07 -29.83
N HIS A 417 46.26 18.19 -28.62
CA HIS A 417 45.23 19.16 -28.25
C HIS A 417 45.66 19.94 -27.01
N LYS A 418 45.34 21.23 -26.98
CA LYS A 418 45.30 22.05 -25.76
C LYS A 418 43.85 22.24 -25.34
N ILE A 419 43.50 21.69 -24.18
CA ILE A 419 42.18 21.77 -23.58
C ILE A 419 42.15 22.94 -22.61
N THR A 420 41.19 23.85 -22.78
CA THR A 420 40.97 25.01 -21.91
C THR A 420 39.59 24.92 -21.28
N LEU A 421 39.51 24.97 -19.94
CA LEU A 421 38.29 25.19 -19.18
C LEU A 421 38.18 26.68 -18.83
N SER A 422 37.04 27.28 -19.11
CA SER A 422 36.68 28.64 -18.69
C SER A 422 35.34 28.59 -17.96
N VAL A 423 35.29 29.10 -16.73
CA VAL A 423 34.07 29.19 -15.92
C VAL A 423 33.74 30.64 -15.67
N ASN A 424 32.52 31.04 -16.01
CA ASN A 424 31.97 32.36 -15.69
C ASN A 424 30.85 32.20 -14.66
N ASP A 425 30.76 33.07 -13.67
CA ASP A 425 29.69 33.06 -12.67
C ASP A 425 28.67 34.19 -12.90
N ASN A 426 27.60 34.23 -12.11
CA ASN A 426 26.54 35.24 -12.22
C ASN A 426 27.01 36.65 -11.83
N ALA A 427 28.03 36.73 -10.97
CA ALA A 427 28.72 37.97 -10.61
C ALA A 427 29.75 38.42 -11.68
N LYS A 428 29.82 37.73 -12.83
CA LYS A 428 30.72 37.99 -13.96
C LYS A 428 32.20 37.77 -13.65
N GLN A 429 32.53 37.02 -12.61
CA GLN A 429 33.89 36.50 -12.38
C GLN A 429 34.22 35.45 -13.43
N ILE A 430 35.49 35.39 -13.84
CA ILE A 430 35.99 34.44 -14.84
C ILE A 430 37.23 33.73 -14.29
N ALA A 431 37.20 32.40 -14.25
CA ALA A 431 38.34 31.54 -13.92
C ALA A 431 38.68 30.61 -15.09
N LYS A 432 39.98 30.31 -15.28
CA LYS A 432 40.47 29.46 -16.37
C LYS A 432 41.57 28.51 -15.92
N ASP A 433 41.61 27.34 -16.54
CA ASP A 433 42.73 26.40 -16.47
C ASP A 433 42.96 25.68 -17.81
N GLU A 434 44.17 25.17 -18.05
CA GLU A 434 44.58 24.53 -19.31
C GLU A 434 45.44 23.27 -19.13
N VAL A 435 45.18 22.25 -19.94
CA VAL A 435 45.98 21.01 -20.02
C VAL A 435 46.24 20.60 -21.47
N ASN A 436 47.33 19.88 -21.73
CA ASN A 436 47.65 19.34 -23.06
C ASN A 436 47.41 17.82 -23.08
N ILE A 437 46.85 17.30 -24.17
CA ILE A 437 46.65 15.85 -24.37
C ILE A 437 47.00 15.43 -25.81
N ILE A 438 47.27 14.14 -26.02
CA ILE A 438 47.57 13.55 -27.33
C ILE A 438 46.54 12.47 -27.66
N ILE A 439 45.87 12.61 -28.80
CA ILE A 439 44.94 11.62 -29.34
C ILE A 439 45.63 10.77 -30.41
N THR A 440 45.70 9.45 -30.22
CA THR A 440 46.30 8.50 -31.17
C THR A 440 45.25 7.80 -32.05
N PRO A 441 45.61 7.14 -33.17
CA PRO A 441 44.66 6.37 -33.98
C PRO A 441 43.93 5.25 -33.19
N PRO A 442 42.69 4.87 -33.58
CA PRO A 442 41.94 3.82 -32.90
C PRO A 442 42.62 2.44 -33.05
N ALA A 443 42.44 1.56 -32.06
CA ALA A 443 42.85 0.16 -32.17
C ALA A 443 42.02 -0.56 -33.27
N PRO A 444 42.53 -1.64 -33.90
CA PRO A 444 41.78 -2.39 -34.90
C PRO A 444 40.46 -2.95 -34.37
N LEU A 445 39.38 -2.81 -35.15
CA LEU A 445 38.05 -3.32 -34.81
C LEU A 445 38.04 -4.86 -34.84
N ALA A 446 37.65 -5.48 -33.74
CA ALA A 446 37.44 -6.92 -33.61
C ALA A 446 36.08 -7.23 -32.96
N ALA A 447 35.40 -8.25 -33.47
CA ALA A 447 34.15 -8.77 -32.94
C ALA A 447 34.34 -10.18 -32.39
N THR A 448 33.66 -10.49 -31.30
CA THR A 448 33.61 -11.83 -30.72
C THR A 448 32.16 -12.20 -30.41
N ILE A 449 31.79 -13.44 -30.72
CA ILE A 449 30.54 -14.04 -30.24
C ILE A 449 30.87 -14.75 -28.92
N ILE A 450 30.34 -14.23 -27.81
CA ILE A 450 30.48 -14.82 -26.46
C ILE A 450 29.51 -15.99 -26.30
N SER A 451 28.28 -15.82 -26.82
CA SER A 451 27.24 -16.84 -26.83
C SER A 451 26.44 -16.72 -28.13
N PRO A 452 25.96 -17.82 -28.73
CA PRO A 452 26.19 -19.20 -28.31
C PRO A 452 27.63 -19.65 -28.53
N ILE A 453 28.10 -20.61 -27.72
CA ILE A 453 29.42 -21.22 -27.94
C ILE A 453 29.41 -22.07 -29.21
N ASN A 454 30.54 -22.12 -29.92
CA ASN A 454 30.67 -22.92 -31.13
C ASN A 454 30.42 -24.42 -30.84
N GLY A 455 29.52 -25.04 -31.61
CA GLY A 455 29.08 -26.42 -31.45
C GLY A 455 27.90 -26.63 -30.49
N ALA A 456 27.35 -25.57 -29.88
CA ALA A 456 26.21 -25.69 -28.97
C ALA A 456 24.99 -26.32 -29.65
N THR A 457 24.26 -27.15 -28.89
CA THR A 457 23.02 -27.80 -29.36
C THR A 457 21.84 -27.31 -28.55
N PHE A 458 20.76 -26.96 -29.24
CA PHE A 458 19.51 -26.44 -28.69
C PHE A 458 18.33 -27.27 -29.19
N LYS A 459 17.18 -27.18 -28.53
CA LYS A 459 15.91 -27.70 -29.03
C LYS A 459 15.04 -26.53 -29.49
N LYS A 460 14.44 -26.66 -30.67
CA LYS A 460 13.49 -25.66 -31.17
C LYS A 460 12.37 -25.45 -30.14
N ILE A 461 11.95 -24.21 -29.92
CA ILE A 461 11.01 -23.72 -28.91
C ILE A 461 11.45 -23.99 -27.47
N ASP A 462 11.89 -25.20 -27.11
CA ASP A 462 12.23 -25.59 -25.73
C ASP A 462 13.58 -25.06 -25.21
N SER A 463 14.40 -24.40 -26.04
CA SER A 463 15.69 -23.87 -25.61
C SER A 463 15.83 -22.41 -25.98
N LEU A 464 16.19 -21.59 -25.00
CA LEU A 464 16.54 -20.19 -25.22
C LEU A 464 17.97 -20.08 -25.75
N ILE A 465 18.11 -19.62 -27.00
CA ILE A 465 19.40 -19.38 -27.64
C ILE A 465 19.80 -17.94 -27.32
N LYS A 466 20.77 -17.78 -26.41
CA LYS A 466 21.31 -16.48 -26.02
C LYS A 466 22.39 -16.04 -27.00
N PHE A 467 22.22 -14.89 -27.63
CA PHE A 467 23.22 -14.21 -28.44
C PHE A 467 23.85 -13.12 -27.61
N ASN A 468 25.16 -13.18 -27.43
CA ASN A 468 25.94 -12.18 -26.71
C ASN A 468 27.24 -11.92 -27.46
N SER A 469 27.62 -10.66 -27.59
CA SER A 469 28.83 -10.25 -28.30
C SER A 469 29.70 -9.32 -27.48
N SER A 470 30.99 -9.30 -27.82
CA SER A 470 31.89 -8.23 -27.44
C SER A 470 32.54 -7.62 -28.67
N VAL A 471 32.89 -6.34 -28.54
CA VAL A 471 33.60 -5.55 -29.54
C VAL A 471 34.80 -4.89 -28.88
N THR A 472 35.95 -4.91 -29.55
CA THR A 472 37.17 -4.21 -29.12
C THR A 472 37.76 -3.43 -30.28
N GLY A 473 38.29 -2.23 -30.01
CA GLY A 473 38.82 -1.34 -31.04
C GLY A 473 37.74 -0.74 -31.95
N GLY A 474 38.15 -0.02 -33.00
CA GLY A 474 37.27 0.79 -33.83
C GLY A 474 36.79 2.07 -33.15
N ILE A 475 35.84 2.77 -33.78
CA ILE A 475 35.27 4.03 -33.29
C ILE A 475 33.77 3.84 -32.99
N PRO A 476 33.31 3.87 -31.72
CA PRO A 476 31.88 3.85 -31.39
C PRO A 476 31.09 5.03 -32.01
N PRO A 477 29.75 5.00 -32.07
CA PRO A 477 28.88 3.86 -31.78
C PRO A 477 28.99 2.76 -32.84
N TYR A 478 28.66 1.53 -32.44
CA TYR A 478 28.70 0.36 -33.32
C TYR A 478 27.30 -0.01 -33.83
N THR A 479 27.24 -0.56 -35.04
CA THR A 479 26.04 -1.23 -35.56
C THR A 479 26.28 -2.73 -35.62
N TYR A 480 25.26 -3.49 -35.22
CA TYR A 480 25.31 -4.95 -35.10
C TYR A 480 24.35 -5.58 -36.10
N LYS A 481 24.82 -6.62 -36.80
CA LYS A 481 24.00 -7.46 -37.66
C LYS A 481 24.28 -8.93 -37.36
N TRP A 482 23.23 -9.68 -37.07
CA TRP A 482 23.25 -11.11 -36.78
C TRP A 482 22.51 -11.84 -37.88
N THR A 483 23.14 -12.85 -38.47
CA THR A 483 22.54 -13.63 -39.54
C THR A 483 22.71 -15.11 -39.29
N SER A 484 21.66 -15.88 -39.60
CA SER A 484 21.71 -17.32 -39.73
C SER A 484 21.78 -17.67 -41.22
N ASN A 485 22.64 -18.62 -41.58
CA ASN A 485 22.69 -19.14 -42.95
C ASN A 485 21.38 -19.83 -43.41
N LYS A 486 20.46 -20.15 -42.49
CA LYS A 486 19.15 -20.74 -42.79
C LYS A 486 18.00 -19.76 -42.64
N ASP A 487 17.96 -19.05 -41.52
CA ASP A 487 16.82 -18.21 -41.15
C ASP A 487 17.00 -16.75 -41.58
N GLY A 488 18.14 -16.40 -42.18
CA GLY A 488 18.39 -15.06 -42.70
C GLY A 488 18.77 -14.08 -41.60
N ASP A 489 18.18 -12.88 -41.63
CA ASP A 489 18.45 -11.83 -40.64
C ASP A 489 17.73 -12.15 -39.33
N ILE A 490 18.50 -12.31 -38.26
CA ILE A 490 18.01 -12.60 -36.91
C ILE A 490 18.33 -11.44 -35.95
N THR A 491 18.69 -10.27 -36.48
CA THR A 491 18.92 -9.08 -35.66
C THR A 491 17.61 -8.64 -35.00
N PRO A 492 17.60 -8.44 -33.67
CA PRO A 492 16.40 -7.98 -32.97
C PRO A 492 16.04 -6.55 -33.40
N SER A 493 14.74 -6.25 -33.42
CA SER A 493 14.21 -4.91 -33.68
C SER A 493 14.38 -3.94 -32.50
N GLY A 494 14.66 -4.47 -31.29
CA GLY A 494 14.84 -3.71 -30.06
C GLY A 494 16.09 -2.82 -30.02
N LEU A 495 16.18 -2.01 -28.95
CA LEU A 495 17.25 -1.03 -28.74
C LEU A 495 18.64 -1.66 -28.59
N ARG A 496 18.72 -2.84 -27.97
CA ARG A 496 19.97 -3.57 -27.74
C ARG A 496 20.14 -4.69 -28.77
N LYS A 497 21.25 -4.66 -29.51
CA LYS A 497 21.56 -5.60 -30.62
C LYS A 497 22.85 -6.39 -30.40
N ASP A 498 23.61 -6.05 -29.37
CA ASP A 498 24.81 -6.75 -28.91
C ASP A 498 24.48 -7.96 -28.01
N TYR A 499 23.25 -8.02 -27.48
CA TYR A 499 22.72 -9.10 -26.65
C TYR A 499 21.23 -9.29 -26.92
N PHE A 500 20.77 -10.53 -27.12
CA PHE A 500 19.35 -10.89 -27.22
C PHE A 500 19.16 -12.41 -27.11
N SER A 501 17.92 -12.89 -27.13
CA SER A 501 17.62 -14.32 -27.20
C SER A 501 16.45 -14.65 -28.12
N THR A 502 16.47 -15.84 -28.72
CA THR A 502 15.31 -16.43 -29.42
C THR A 502 15.24 -17.93 -29.17
N ASN A 503 14.11 -18.57 -29.45
CA ASN A 503 13.89 -20.01 -29.35
C ASN A 503 13.35 -20.64 -30.65
N ASP A 504 13.13 -19.86 -31.71
CA ASP A 504 12.33 -20.25 -32.88
C ASP A 504 13.12 -20.62 -34.14
N LEU A 505 14.46 -20.63 -34.07
CA LEU A 505 15.32 -21.02 -35.21
C LEU A 505 14.90 -22.36 -35.82
N SER A 506 15.04 -22.49 -37.15
CA SER A 506 14.68 -23.72 -37.84
C SER A 506 15.56 -24.91 -37.41
N ILE A 507 15.20 -26.14 -37.79
CA ILE A 507 15.95 -27.33 -37.34
C ILE A 507 17.25 -27.57 -38.14
N ASN A 508 18.13 -28.39 -37.55
CA ASN A 508 19.47 -28.78 -37.98
C ASN A 508 20.54 -27.68 -37.78
N ALA A 509 21.71 -27.83 -38.40
CA ALA A 509 22.85 -26.94 -38.17
C ALA A 509 22.65 -25.51 -38.73
N HIS A 510 23.07 -24.50 -37.97
CA HIS A 510 23.15 -23.09 -38.37
C HIS A 510 24.61 -22.61 -38.26
N THR A 511 25.01 -21.76 -39.19
CA THR A 511 26.16 -20.86 -39.04
C THR A 511 25.60 -19.48 -38.68
N ILE A 512 25.89 -19.04 -37.46
CA ILE A 512 25.54 -17.72 -36.95
C ILE A 512 26.70 -16.79 -37.22
N THR A 513 26.44 -15.69 -37.94
CA THR A 513 27.42 -14.65 -38.26
C THR A 513 27.02 -13.35 -37.58
N LEU A 514 27.90 -12.83 -36.74
CA LEU A 514 27.85 -11.46 -36.21
C LEU A 514 28.74 -10.58 -37.10
N LYS A 515 28.17 -9.51 -37.66
CA LYS A 515 28.90 -8.43 -38.32
C LYS A 515 28.77 -7.16 -37.48
N ILE A 516 29.90 -6.54 -37.17
CA ILE A 516 29.97 -5.25 -36.48
C ILE A 516 30.53 -4.21 -37.45
N THR A 517 29.90 -3.04 -37.50
CA THR A 517 30.42 -1.86 -38.22
C THR A 517 30.57 -0.71 -37.25
N ASP A 518 31.72 -0.05 -37.24
CA ASP A 518 31.98 1.13 -36.42
C ASP A 518 31.49 2.42 -37.10
N SER A 519 31.55 3.56 -36.41
CA SER A 519 31.06 4.84 -36.93
C SER A 519 31.92 5.41 -38.07
N ALA A 520 33.15 4.91 -38.23
CA ALA A 520 34.03 5.21 -39.36
C ALA A 520 33.87 4.21 -40.51
N SER A 521 32.81 3.39 -40.49
CA SER A 521 32.48 2.38 -41.50
C SER A 521 33.47 1.21 -41.60
N ALA A 522 34.37 1.04 -40.63
CA ALA A 522 35.18 -0.18 -40.54
C ALA A 522 34.30 -1.36 -40.13
N THR A 523 34.47 -2.51 -40.78
CA THR A 523 33.64 -3.71 -40.53
C THR A 523 34.49 -4.89 -40.13
N THR A 524 33.99 -5.71 -39.21
CA THR A 524 34.55 -7.02 -38.85
C THR A 524 33.44 -8.04 -38.66
N SER A 525 33.76 -9.33 -38.60
CA SER A 525 32.77 -10.37 -38.39
C SER A 525 33.33 -11.54 -37.57
N ALA A 526 32.44 -12.20 -36.83
CA ALA A 526 32.70 -13.43 -36.11
C ALA A 526 31.61 -14.45 -36.45
N THR A 527 31.97 -15.74 -36.45
CA THR A 527 31.03 -16.83 -36.78
C THR A 527 31.12 -17.96 -35.75
N VAL A 528 29.98 -18.54 -35.43
CA VAL A 528 29.87 -19.80 -34.67
C VAL A 528 28.89 -20.74 -35.37
N THR A 529 29.07 -22.03 -35.16
CA THR A 529 28.11 -23.06 -35.59
C THR A 529 27.30 -23.54 -34.40
N ILE A 530 26.00 -23.74 -34.60
CA ILE A 530 25.11 -24.33 -33.60
C ILE A 530 24.22 -25.38 -34.27
N ASN A 531 23.64 -26.28 -33.49
CA ASN A 531 22.68 -27.26 -34.00
C ASN A 531 21.34 -27.15 -33.27
N VAL A 532 20.24 -27.04 -34.01
CA VAL A 532 18.89 -26.96 -33.45
C VAL A 532 18.18 -28.28 -33.71
N ASN A 533 17.89 -29.03 -32.66
CA ASN A 533 17.12 -30.27 -32.73
C ASN A 533 15.62 -29.99 -32.70
N ALA A 534 14.82 -31.01 -33.05
CA ALA A 534 13.38 -30.96 -32.89
C ALA A 534 12.98 -30.72 -31.42
N GLU A 535 11.85 -30.03 -31.24
CA GLU A 535 11.22 -29.80 -29.93
C GLU A 535 10.75 -31.12 -29.30
N CYS A 536 10.57 -31.14 -27.99
CA CYS A 536 9.93 -32.26 -27.30
C CYS A 536 8.45 -32.33 -27.66
N ALA A 537 7.95 -33.52 -28.00
CA ALA A 537 6.54 -33.70 -28.32
C ALA A 537 5.65 -33.47 -27.09
N VAL A 538 4.70 -32.53 -27.20
CA VAL A 538 3.69 -32.23 -26.18
C VAL A 538 2.29 -32.40 -26.76
N ASN A 539 1.51 -33.29 -26.15
CA ASN A 539 0.13 -33.62 -26.50
C ASN A 539 -0.64 -33.91 -25.20
N ASN A 540 -1.20 -32.85 -24.62
CA ASN A 540 -1.99 -32.91 -23.39
C ASN A 540 -3.43 -32.54 -23.68
N PHE A 541 -4.36 -33.33 -23.14
CA PHE A 541 -5.79 -33.16 -23.37
C PHE A 541 -6.52 -33.07 -22.04
N LYS A 542 -7.28 -31.99 -21.88
CA LYS A 542 -8.14 -31.78 -20.71
C LYS A 542 -9.35 -32.69 -20.76
N ASN A 543 -9.75 -33.19 -19.59
CA ASN A 543 -11.01 -33.90 -19.43
C ASN A 543 -12.15 -32.89 -19.29
N ASN A 544 -12.67 -32.42 -20.44
CA ASN A 544 -13.71 -31.39 -20.46
C ASN A 544 -15.00 -31.78 -19.73
N ALA A 545 -15.26 -33.08 -19.49
CA ALA A 545 -16.40 -33.54 -18.69
C ALA A 545 -16.31 -33.18 -17.21
N LYS A 546 -15.13 -32.72 -16.74
CA LYS A 546 -14.92 -32.24 -15.36
C LYS A 546 -15.24 -30.76 -15.16
N TYR A 547 -15.53 -30.01 -16.23
CA TYR A 547 -15.77 -28.59 -16.19
C TYR A 547 -17.24 -28.28 -16.51
N ALA A 548 -17.84 -27.35 -15.77
CA ALA A 548 -19.17 -26.84 -16.05
C ALA A 548 -19.15 -25.40 -16.61
N SER A 549 -20.29 -24.93 -17.12
CA SER A 549 -20.46 -23.52 -17.49
C SER A 549 -20.41 -22.63 -16.26
N LYS A 550 -19.61 -21.56 -16.27
CA LYS A 550 -19.31 -20.73 -15.09
C LYS A 550 -18.80 -21.57 -13.89
N GLU A 551 -17.91 -22.54 -14.16
CA GLU A 551 -17.14 -23.25 -13.15
C GLU A 551 -16.32 -22.27 -12.32
N THR A 552 -16.30 -22.46 -10.99
CA THR A 552 -15.43 -21.71 -10.08
C THR A 552 -14.67 -22.67 -9.17
N PHE A 553 -13.35 -22.53 -9.12
CA PHE A 553 -12.51 -23.31 -8.23
C PHE A 553 -12.27 -22.58 -6.92
N MET A 554 -12.21 -23.33 -5.81
CA MET A 554 -11.91 -22.78 -4.49
C MET A 554 -10.96 -23.68 -3.70
N ILE A 555 -9.93 -23.09 -3.11
CA ILE A 555 -8.90 -23.80 -2.36
C ILE A 555 -8.40 -22.99 -1.15
N SER A 556 -7.89 -23.69 -0.14
CA SER A 556 -7.25 -23.08 1.03
C SER A 556 -5.82 -22.62 0.72
N ASP A 557 -5.38 -21.56 1.38
CA ASP A 557 -3.98 -21.11 1.41
C ASP A 557 -3.05 -21.97 2.31
N SER A 558 -3.56 -23.07 2.86
CA SER A 558 -2.80 -23.94 3.78
C SER A 558 -1.71 -24.76 3.09
N ASN A 559 -1.90 -25.13 1.82
CA ASN A 559 -0.92 -25.89 1.03
C ASN A 559 -0.66 -25.17 -0.30
N TRP A 560 0.49 -24.50 -0.40
CA TRP A 560 0.83 -23.73 -1.59
C TRP A 560 1.05 -24.62 -2.82
N GLN A 561 1.55 -25.86 -2.66
CA GLN A 561 1.73 -26.79 -3.78
C GLN A 561 0.39 -27.14 -4.45
N ASP A 562 -0.66 -27.35 -3.66
CA ASP A 562 -1.99 -27.65 -4.19
C ASP A 562 -2.59 -26.42 -4.89
N ALA A 563 -2.41 -25.22 -4.32
CA ALA A 563 -2.86 -23.97 -4.93
C ALA A 563 -2.15 -23.68 -6.25
N LEU A 564 -0.83 -23.91 -6.34
CA LEU A 564 -0.08 -23.74 -7.59
C LEU A 564 -0.42 -24.83 -8.62
N SER A 565 -0.75 -26.04 -8.18
CA SER A 565 -1.24 -27.10 -9.07
C SER A 565 -2.58 -26.74 -9.73
N LEU A 566 -3.39 -25.90 -9.06
CA LEU A 566 -4.66 -25.42 -9.59
C LEU A 566 -4.49 -24.44 -10.78
N VAL A 567 -3.36 -23.75 -10.92
CA VAL A 567 -3.13 -22.77 -11.99
C VAL A 567 -3.31 -23.39 -13.39
N PRO A 568 -2.58 -24.45 -13.79
CA PRO A 568 -2.79 -25.11 -15.08
C PRO A 568 -4.12 -25.86 -15.18
N LEU A 569 -4.89 -26.00 -14.09
CA LEU A 569 -6.23 -26.60 -14.08
C LEU A 569 -7.31 -25.56 -14.40
N ALA A 570 -7.25 -24.41 -13.73
CA ALA A 570 -8.20 -23.32 -13.89
C ALA A 570 -7.91 -22.47 -15.14
N ILE A 571 -6.64 -22.35 -15.54
CA ILE A 571 -6.20 -21.54 -16.66
C ILE A 571 -5.24 -22.35 -17.53
N TRP A 572 -5.48 -22.41 -18.84
CA TRP A 572 -4.54 -23.05 -19.76
C TRP A 572 -4.68 -22.52 -21.18
N LYS A 573 -3.62 -22.69 -21.97
CA LYS A 573 -3.58 -22.36 -23.39
C LYS A 573 -4.08 -23.54 -24.22
N GLU A 574 -5.09 -23.30 -25.05
CA GLU A 574 -5.63 -24.24 -26.05
C GLU A 574 -5.47 -23.61 -27.44
N GLY A 575 -4.36 -23.94 -28.11
CA GLY A 575 -3.94 -23.24 -29.32
C GLY A 575 -3.60 -21.78 -29.02
N ALA A 576 -4.27 -20.84 -29.68
CA ALA A 576 -4.11 -19.41 -29.43
C ALA A 576 -5.08 -18.86 -28.35
N THR A 577 -6.01 -19.67 -27.85
CA THR A 577 -7.02 -19.24 -26.87
C THR A 577 -6.60 -19.59 -25.45
N ILE A 578 -6.76 -18.64 -24.53
CA ILE A 578 -6.60 -18.89 -23.10
C ILE A 578 -7.96 -19.25 -22.52
N ARG A 579 -8.12 -20.50 -22.06
CA ARG A 579 -9.26 -20.90 -21.24
C ARG A 579 -8.98 -20.51 -19.80
N LYS A 580 -9.95 -19.86 -19.14
CA LYS A 580 -9.83 -19.40 -17.76
C LYS A 580 -11.14 -19.59 -17.00
N TYR A 581 -11.04 -20.05 -15.77
CA TYR A 581 -12.11 -20.13 -14.79
C TYR A 581 -11.68 -19.39 -13.51
N PRO A 582 -12.60 -18.75 -12.76
CA PRO A 582 -12.24 -18.15 -11.48
C PRO A 582 -11.61 -19.18 -10.55
N ALA A 583 -10.48 -18.83 -9.96
CA ALA A 583 -9.80 -19.65 -8.95
C ALA A 583 -9.60 -18.78 -7.71
N LEU A 584 -10.25 -19.17 -6.61
CA LEU A 584 -10.35 -18.36 -5.42
C LEU A 584 -9.62 -19.06 -4.28
N ILE A 585 -8.75 -18.32 -3.58
CA ILE A 585 -7.99 -18.82 -2.44
C ILE A 585 -8.60 -18.22 -1.19
N TYR A 586 -9.10 -19.04 -0.27
CA TYR A 586 -9.51 -18.53 1.04
C TYR A 586 -8.39 -18.69 2.06
N HIS A 587 -8.31 -17.76 3.00
CA HIS A 587 -7.34 -17.85 4.08
C HIS A 587 -7.88 -18.78 5.18
N HIS A 588 -7.08 -19.73 5.66
CA HIS A 588 -7.51 -20.72 6.63
C HIS A 588 -6.51 -20.83 7.79
N GLU A 589 -7.01 -20.64 9.02
CA GLU A 589 -6.26 -20.97 10.24
C GLU A 589 -6.82 -22.22 10.92
N THR A 590 -8.15 -22.35 10.91
CA THR A 590 -8.90 -23.29 11.73
C THR A 590 -10.26 -23.60 11.08
N ALA A 591 -10.93 -24.65 11.54
CA ALA A 591 -12.26 -25.02 11.02
C ALA A 591 -13.34 -23.93 11.24
N THR A 592 -13.14 -23.00 12.16
CA THR A 592 -14.05 -21.86 12.40
C THR A 592 -13.42 -20.51 12.08
N ALA A 593 -12.09 -20.42 12.06
CA ALA A 593 -11.33 -19.21 11.74
C ALA A 593 -10.72 -19.31 10.34
N PHE A 594 -11.36 -18.63 9.40
CA PHE A 594 -10.96 -18.51 7.99
C PHE A 594 -11.42 -17.16 7.46
N ASP A 595 -10.89 -16.68 6.35
CA ASP A 595 -11.43 -15.51 5.65
C ASP A 595 -11.77 -15.88 4.22
N ALA A 596 -13.03 -15.64 3.86
CA ALA A 596 -13.60 -15.87 2.54
C ALA A 596 -14.60 -14.77 2.16
N ASP A 597 -14.59 -13.61 2.85
CA ASP A 597 -15.65 -12.61 2.65
C ASP A 597 -15.67 -12.09 1.20
N SER A 598 -14.50 -11.66 0.72
CA SER A 598 -14.28 -11.18 -0.65
C SER A 598 -14.56 -12.26 -1.68
N THR A 599 -14.24 -13.51 -1.35
CA THR A 599 -14.46 -14.69 -2.20
C THR A 599 -15.95 -14.95 -2.40
N ILE A 600 -16.73 -14.93 -1.31
CA ILE A 600 -18.18 -15.07 -1.36
C ILE A 600 -18.79 -13.90 -2.13
N HIS A 601 -18.32 -12.67 -1.90
CA HIS A 601 -18.82 -11.52 -2.62
C HIS A 601 -18.53 -11.58 -4.13
N PHE A 602 -17.34 -12.00 -4.55
CA PHE A 602 -17.04 -12.27 -5.95
C PHE A 602 -18.01 -13.30 -6.55
N MET A 603 -18.30 -14.40 -5.84
CA MET A 603 -19.28 -15.39 -6.32
C MET A 603 -20.68 -14.79 -6.45
N GLN A 604 -21.07 -13.85 -5.58
CA GLN A 604 -22.35 -13.15 -5.71
C GLN A 604 -22.42 -12.29 -6.98
N LEU A 605 -21.31 -11.66 -7.36
CA LEU A 605 -21.21 -10.82 -8.57
C LEU A 605 -21.15 -11.69 -9.84
N TYR A 606 -20.31 -12.73 -9.84
CA TYR A 606 -20.08 -13.59 -11.00
C TYR A 606 -21.25 -14.57 -11.28
N GLY A 607 -21.92 -15.04 -10.22
CA GLY A 607 -23.00 -16.01 -10.29
C GLY A 607 -22.55 -17.37 -10.83
N PRO A 608 -21.70 -18.13 -10.11
CA PRO A 608 -21.27 -19.46 -10.54
C PRO A 608 -22.46 -20.43 -10.62
N ASN A 609 -22.48 -21.30 -11.63
CA ASN A 609 -23.46 -22.40 -11.70
C ASN A 609 -22.95 -23.66 -11.00
N HIS A 610 -21.64 -23.77 -10.84
CA HIS A 610 -20.94 -24.92 -10.27
C HIS A 610 -19.69 -24.44 -9.54
N ALA A 611 -19.38 -25.07 -8.40
CA ALA A 611 -18.17 -24.80 -7.66
C ALA A 611 -17.44 -26.10 -7.34
N THR A 612 -16.17 -26.16 -7.72
CA THR A 612 -15.27 -27.25 -7.33
C THR A 612 -14.39 -26.77 -6.18
N THR A 613 -14.53 -27.41 -5.02
CA THR A 613 -13.66 -27.18 -3.87
C THR A 613 -12.56 -28.23 -3.82
N ILE A 614 -11.34 -27.81 -3.46
CA ILE A 614 -10.17 -28.70 -3.39
C ILE A 614 -9.72 -28.85 -1.94
N GLY A 615 -9.61 -30.11 -1.50
CA GLY A 615 -9.16 -30.47 -0.17
C GLY A 615 -10.27 -30.48 0.87
N THR A 616 -9.91 -30.23 2.13
CA THR A 616 -10.88 -30.18 3.23
C THR A 616 -11.39 -28.75 3.42
N ILE A 617 -12.67 -28.53 3.16
CA ILE A 617 -13.32 -27.23 3.36
C ILE A 617 -13.98 -27.17 4.74
N PRO A 618 -13.82 -26.07 5.51
CA PRO A 618 -14.56 -25.83 6.73
C PRO A 618 -16.08 -25.98 6.54
N ALA A 619 -16.77 -26.66 7.46
CA ALA A 619 -18.22 -26.87 7.36
C ALA A 619 -19.00 -25.54 7.30
N ASN A 620 -18.56 -24.54 8.07
CA ASN A 620 -19.14 -23.19 8.04
C ASN A 620 -18.98 -22.52 6.67
N LEU A 621 -17.84 -22.71 6.02
CA LEU A 621 -17.62 -22.19 4.66
C LEU A 621 -18.49 -22.91 3.63
N ASN A 622 -18.64 -24.23 3.74
CA ASN A 622 -19.56 -24.98 2.89
C ASN A 622 -21.01 -24.48 3.05
N ASN A 623 -21.43 -24.15 4.27
CA ASN A 623 -22.73 -23.53 4.52
C ASN A 623 -22.86 -22.14 3.86
N LEU A 624 -21.80 -21.33 3.87
CA LEU A 624 -21.78 -20.02 3.18
C LEU A 624 -21.89 -20.16 1.66
N LEU A 625 -21.34 -21.21 1.06
CA LEU A 625 -21.49 -21.43 -0.39
C LEU A 625 -22.97 -21.65 -0.76
N VAL A 626 -23.73 -22.35 0.08
CA VAL A 626 -25.15 -22.67 -0.16
C VAL A 626 -26.10 -21.56 0.31
N ALA A 627 -25.73 -20.82 1.35
CA ALA A 627 -26.58 -19.77 1.92
C ALA A 627 -26.95 -18.71 0.87
N ALA A 628 -28.19 -18.23 0.92
CA ALA A 628 -28.69 -17.22 -0.01
C ALA A 628 -28.00 -15.86 0.18
N LYS A 629 -28.04 -15.03 -0.87
CA LYS A 629 -27.67 -13.61 -0.79
C LYS A 629 -28.57 -12.90 0.24
N PRO A 630 -28.07 -11.91 0.99
CA PRO A 630 -26.72 -11.33 0.93
C PRO A 630 -25.65 -12.09 1.74
N VAL A 631 -26.04 -13.13 2.49
CA VAL A 631 -25.14 -13.80 3.45
C VAL A 631 -24.12 -14.68 2.75
N GLY A 632 -24.56 -15.56 1.85
CA GLY A 632 -23.74 -16.55 1.15
C GLY A 632 -23.72 -16.40 -0.38
N ALA A 633 -23.10 -17.38 -1.05
CA ALA A 633 -22.93 -17.36 -2.52
C ALA A 633 -24.21 -17.77 -3.28
N GLY A 634 -25.17 -18.42 -2.62
CA GLY A 634 -26.45 -18.82 -3.20
C GLY A 634 -26.41 -20.04 -4.13
N LEU A 635 -25.38 -20.90 -4.01
CA LEU A 635 -25.26 -22.11 -4.81
C LEU A 635 -26.23 -23.21 -4.34
N LYS A 636 -26.66 -24.06 -5.27
CA LYS A 636 -27.34 -25.31 -4.91
C LYS A 636 -26.30 -26.28 -4.36
N ALA A 637 -26.60 -27.00 -3.28
CA ALA A 637 -25.69 -28.00 -2.72
C ALA A 637 -25.24 -29.06 -3.74
N ALA A 638 -26.14 -29.45 -4.67
CA ALA A 638 -25.84 -30.39 -5.75
C ALA A 638 -24.88 -29.84 -6.84
N SER A 639 -24.67 -28.52 -6.86
CA SER A 639 -23.74 -27.83 -7.75
C SER A 639 -22.34 -27.64 -7.13
N ILE A 640 -22.12 -28.15 -5.92
CA ILE A 640 -20.83 -28.07 -5.22
C ILE A 640 -20.20 -29.47 -5.24
N VAL A 641 -19.01 -29.57 -5.81
CA VAL A 641 -18.24 -30.82 -5.85
C VAL A 641 -16.96 -30.63 -5.05
N ASN A 642 -16.78 -31.46 -4.02
CA ASN A 642 -15.53 -31.47 -3.26
C ASN A 642 -14.61 -32.59 -3.75
N ILE A 643 -13.41 -32.22 -4.19
CA ILE A 643 -12.38 -33.14 -4.66
C ILE A 643 -11.16 -33.13 -3.72
N LYS A 644 -10.42 -34.22 -3.71
CA LYS A 644 -9.12 -34.28 -3.01
C LYS A 644 -8.03 -33.72 -3.93
N SER A 645 -6.95 -33.20 -3.35
CA SER A 645 -5.76 -32.81 -4.12
C SER A 645 -5.21 -33.97 -4.99
N SER A 646 -5.40 -35.23 -4.55
CA SER A 646 -5.04 -36.42 -5.32
C SER A 646 -5.84 -36.62 -6.61
N ASP A 647 -7.01 -35.99 -6.74
CA ASP A 647 -7.86 -36.09 -7.93
C ASP A 647 -7.39 -35.18 -9.07
N TYR A 648 -6.33 -34.39 -8.82
CA TYR A 648 -5.72 -33.45 -9.76
C TYR A 648 -5.56 -34.03 -11.17
N PHE A 649 -4.90 -35.19 -11.31
CA PHE A 649 -4.64 -35.79 -12.62
C PHE A 649 -5.90 -36.24 -13.37
N SER A 650 -7.05 -36.39 -12.69
CA SER A 650 -8.32 -36.77 -13.34
C SER A 650 -8.90 -35.68 -14.26
N TYR A 651 -8.35 -34.46 -14.20
CA TYR A 651 -8.66 -33.33 -15.09
C TYR A 651 -7.96 -33.40 -16.44
N TRP A 652 -7.11 -34.42 -16.66
CA TRP A 652 -6.54 -34.72 -17.96
C TRP A 652 -7.08 -36.07 -18.44
N SER A 653 -7.60 -36.12 -19.66
CA SER A 653 -7.96 -37.40 -20.30
C SER A 653 -6.71 -38.16 -20.72
N SER A 654 -5.66 -37.42 -21.08
CA SER A 654 -4.32 -37.94 -21.36
C SER A 654 -3.31 -36.80 -21.32
N PHE A 655 -2.08 -37.09 -20.90
CA PHE A 655 -0.96 -36.16 -20.97
C PHE A 655 0.34 -36.93 -21.21
N ASN A 656 1.24 -36.35 -22.00
CA ASN A 656 2.55 -36.90 -22.29
C ASN A 656 3.70 -36.00 -21.82
N SER A 657 3.39 -34.84 -21.21
CA SER A 657 4.38 -33.98 -20.56
C SER A 657 4.06 -33.72 -19.09
N LEU A 658 5.07 -33.31 -18.32
CA LEU A 658 4.98 -32.85 -16.94
C LEU A 658 5.95 -31.69 -16.69
N VAL A 659 5.50 -30.71 -15.91
CA VAL A 659 6.38 -29.71 -15.31
C VAL A 659 6.74 -30.17 -13.90
N VAL A 660 8.03 -30.16 -13.56
CA VAL A 660 8.56 -30.69 -12.30
C VAL A 660 9.36 -29.61 -11.59
N VAL A 661 9.04 -29.42 -10.32
CA VAL A 661 9.71 -28.47 -9.42
C VAL A 661 10.10 -29.21 -8.14
N ASP A 662 11.18 -28.78 -7.50
CA ASP A 662 11.54 -29.28 -6.18
C ASP A 662 10.41 -29.01 -5.17
N TYR A 663 10.14 -30.00 -4.31
CA TYR A 663 9.03 -29.96 -3.36
C TYR A 663 9.00 -28.72 -2.46
N ASN A 664 10.16 -28.17 -2.11
CA ASN A 664 10.29 -27.03 -1.20
C ASN A 664 10.53 -25.70 -1.92
N ASN A 665 10.64 -25.69 -3.24
CA ASN A 665 11.00 -24.49 -4.00
C ASN A 665 9.76 -23.69 -4.44
N TYR A 666 9.15 -22.99 -3.49
CA TYR A 666 7.98 -22.13 -3.73
C TYR A 666 8.24 -21.07 -4.80
N LYS A 667 9.41 -20.40 -4.76
CA LYS A 667 9.81 -19.36 -5.72
C LYS A 667 9.75 -19.88 -7.16
N ALA A 668 10.40 -21.02 -7.44
CA ALA A 668 10.34 -21.65 -8.75
C ALA A 668 8.93 -22.13 -9.09
N GLY A 669 8.19 -22.64 -8.10
CA GLY A 669 6.81 -23.07 -8.24
C GLY A 669 5.89 -21.99 -8.81
N LEU A 670 6.03 -20.74 -8.37
CA LEU A 670 5.22 -19.60 -8.82
C LEU A 670 5.29 -19.42 -10.34
N MET A 671 6.49 -19.38 -10.94
CA MET A 671 6.64 -19.25 -12.40
C MET A 671 6.40 -20.58 -13.12
N ALA A 672 6.78 -21.71 -12.53
CA ALA A 672 6.56 -23.02 -13.13
C ALA A 672 5.07 -23.34 -13.32
N ALA A 673 4.19 -22.87 -12.43
CA ALA A 673 2.75 -23.01 -12.55
C ALA A 673 2.19 -22.22 -13.75
N VAL A 674 2.72 -21.01 -13.99
CA VAL A 674 2.40 -20.18 -15.16
C VAL A 674 2.88 -20.86 -16.45
N PHE A 675 4.10 -21.40 -16.44
CA PHE A 675 4.64 -22.17 -17.55
C PHE A 675 3.82 -23.43 -17.84
N ALA A 676 3.44 -24.18 -16.81
CA ALA A 676 2.59 -25.37 -16.92
C ALA A 676 1.23 -25.03 -17.55
N SER A 677 0.65 -23.87 -17.19
CA SER A 677 -0.57 -23.35 -17.79
C SER A 677 -0.41 -23.08 -19.29
N ASN A 678 0.68 -22.41 -19.69
CA ASN A 678 0.99 -22.14 -21.10
C ASN A 678 1.23 -23.42 -21.91
N LYS A 679 1.90 -24.44 -21.34
CA LYS A 679 2.08 -25.75 -21.99
C LYS A 679 0.88 -26.69 -21.87
N ASN A 680 -0.21 -26.27 -21.24
CA ASN A 680 -1.36 -27.13 -20.89
C ASN A 680 -0.92 -28.46 -20.24
N SER A 681 0.10 -28.40 -19.38
CA SER A 681 0.76 -29.56 -18.79
C SER A 681 0.43 -29.65 -17.30
N PRO A 682 0.28 -30.85 -16.72
CA PRO A 682 0.27 -30.97 -15.27
C PRO A 682 1.61 -30.52 -14.67
N ILE A 683 1.57 -29.98 -13.47
CA ILE A 683 2.73 -29.66 -12.64
C ILE A 683 2.79 -30.60 -11.42
N ILE A 684 3.99 -30.99 -11.02
CA ILE A 684 4.23 -31.79 -9.81
C ILE A 684 5.38 -31.21 -8.99
N PHE A 685 5.23 -31.32 -7.66
CA PHE A 685 6.23 -30.93 -6.68
C PHE A 685 6.85 -32.20 -6.08
N VAL A 686 8.14 -32.43 -6.34
CA VAL A 686 8.78 -33.73 -6.11
C VAL A 686 10.07 -33.58 -5.32
N ASN A 687 10.31 -34.52 -4.42
CA ASN A 687 11.59 -34.76 -3.77
C ASN A 687 11.82 -36.28 -3.63
N SER A 688 13.00 -36.68 -3.15
CA SER A 688 13.34 -38.08 -2.94
C SER A 688 12.32 -38.87 -2.09
N ALA A 689 11.64 -38.21 -1.14
CA ALA A 689 10.68 -38.86 -0.25
C ALA A 689 9.35 -39.21 -0.94
N ASN A 690 8.87 -38.35 -1.84
CA ASN A 690 7.59 -38.56 -2.55
C ASN A 690 7.74 -39.04 -4.01
N LEU A 691 8.98 -39.09 -4.54
CA LEU A 691 9.30 -39.60 -5.87
C LEU A 691 8.65 -40.96 -6.21
N PRO A 692 8.58 -41.97 -5.31
CA PRO A 692 7.94 -43.26 -5.62
C PRO A 692 6.50 -43.12 -6.16
N THR A 693 5.75 -42.11 -5.70
CA THR A 693 4.38 -41.82 -6.13
C THR A 693 4.30 -41.31 -7.58
N TYR A 694 5.37 -40.67 -8.06
CA TYR A 694 5.40 -40.00 -9.37
C TYR A 694 6.17 -40.76 -10.46
N LYS A 695 6.86 -41.86 -10.11
CA LYS A 695 7.69 -42.65 -11.05
C LYS A 695 6.95 -43.05 -12.32
N SER A 696 5.75 -43.62 -12.18
CA SER A 696 4.92 -44.04 -13.33
C SER A 696 4.47 -42.87 -14.21
N LEU A 697 4.33 -41.68 -13.63
CA LEU A 697 3.98 -40.47 -14.35
C LEU A 697 5.19 -39.88 -15.10
N ILE A 698 6.40 -40.06 -14.60
CA ILE A 698 7.64 -39.55 -15.23
C ILE A 698 8.10 -40.42 -16.41
N ASN A 699 7.97 -41.74 -16.30
CA ASN A 699 8.59 -42.67 -17.24
C ASN A 699 8.14 -42.46 -18.69
N GLY A 700 9.11 -42.24 -19.59
CA GLY A 700 8.90 -42.09 -21.03
C GLY A 700 8.22 -40.79 -21.47
N LYS A 701 7.92 -39.87 -20.54
CA LYS A 701 7.27 -38.58 -20.84
C LYS A 701 8.26 -37.46 -21.13
N THR A 702 7.76 -36.37 -21.70
CA THR A 702 8.45 -35.09 -21.77
C THR A 702 8.45 -34.43 -20.39
N ILE A 703 9.62 -34.18 -19.81
CA ILE A 703 9.76 -33.60 -18.49
C ILE A 703 10.43 -32.24 -18.61
N TYR A 704 9.74 -31.21 -18.12
CA TYR A 704 10.25 -29.87 -17.96
C TYR A 704 10.64 -29.64 -16.51
N VAL A 705 11.93 -29.64 -16.21
CA VAL A 705 12.45 -29.37 -14.87
C VAL A 705 12.68 -27.87 -14.73
N VAL A 706 12.11 -27.26 -13.70
CA VAL A 706 12.32 -25.84 -13.37
C VAL A 706 13.15 -25.76 -12.09
N GLU A 707 14.30 -25.10 -12.19
CA GLU A 707 15.34 -25.06 -11.15
C GLU A 707 15.91 -26.44 -10.79
N ASN A 708 16.86 -26.47 -9.87
CA ASN A 708 17.51 -27.70 -9.43
C ASN A 708 16.58 -28.54 -8.54
N LEU A 709 16.61 -29.86 -8.75
CA LEU A 709 15.97 -30.87 -7.90
C LEU A 709 17.01 -31.53 -6.98
N ASP A 710 16.56 -32.23 -5.94
CA ASP A 710 17.45 -33.11 -5.19
C ASP A 710 18.10 -34.17 -6.10
N ALA A 711 19.32 -34.59 -5.77
CA ALA A 711 20.14 -35.45 -6.63
C ALA A 711 19.47 -36.79 -6.98
N THR A 712 18.66 -37.36 -6.09
CA THR A 712 17.99 -38.65 -6.34
C THR A 712 16.87 -38.47 -7.37
N THR A 713 16.06 -37.42 -7.19
CA THR A 713 14.99 -37.07 -8.13
C THR A 713 15.54 -36.70 -9.49
N GLN A 714 16.59 -35.87 -9.54
CA GLN A 714 17.22 -35.46 -10.79
C GLN A 714 17.78 -36.67 -11.57
N SER A 715 18.52 -37.55 -10.89
CA SER A 715 19.10 -38.75 -11.52
C SER A 715 18.02 -39.69 -12.06
N TYR A 716 16.88 -39.81 -11.35
CA TYR A 716 15.76 -40.62 -11.81
C TYR A 716 15.14 -40.04 -13.08
N ILE A 717 14.88 -38.73 -13.13
CA ILE A 717 14.30 -38.07 -14.32
C ILE A 717 15.24 -38.18 -15.51
N ASP A 718 16.54 -37.95 -15.31
CA ASP A 718 17.55 -38.03 -16.37
C ASP A 718 17.63 -39.44 -16.98
N ALA A 719 17.42 -40.48 -16.17
CA ALA A 719 17.46 -41.88 -16.62
C ALA A 719 16.14 -42.41 -17.23
N ASN A 720 14.99 -41.82 -16.90
CA ASN A 720 13.68 -42.41 -17.21
C ASN A 720 12.75 -41.53 -18.04
N SER A 721 13.04 -40.24 -18.22
CA SER A 721 12.24 -39.37 -19.10
C SER A 721 12.48 -39.71 -20.58
N GLY A 722 11.44 -39.54 -21.42
CA GLY A 722 11.57 -39.71 -22.87
C GLY A 722 12.22 -38.48 -23.52
N CYS A 723 11.91 -37.30 -23.00
CA CYS A 723 12.53 -36.03 -23.39
C CYS A 723 12.70 -35.19 -22.13
N ASN A 724 13.90 -34.65 -21.89
CA ASN A 724 14.16 -33.78 -20.73
C ASN A 724 14.54 -32.37 -21.21
N VAL A 725 13.98 -31.36 -20.55
CA VAL A 725 14.29 -29.94 -20.73
C VAL A 725 14.45 -29.34 -19.34
N LYS A 726 15.55 -28.64 -19.11
CA LYS A 726 15.88 -28.02 -17.82
C LYS A 726 15.94 -26.51 -18.00
N TYR A 727 15.24 -25.78 -17.15
CA TYR A 727 15.27 -24.31 -17.11
C TYR A 727 15.84 -23.84 -15.77
N THR A 728 16.75 -22.88 -15.82
CA THR A 728 16.91 -21.96 -14.68
C THR A 728 15.67 -21.06 -14.60
N LEU A 729 15.38 -20.48 -13.43
CA LEU A 729 14.24 -19.58 -13.29
C LEU A 729 14.33 -18.39 -14.25
N GLU A 730 15.54 -17.79 -14.39
CA GLU A 730 15.79 -16.69 -15.32
C GLU A 730 15.54 -17.09 -16.78
N ASP A 731 16.01 -18.28 -17.19
CA ASP A 731 15.78 -18.79 -18.54
C ASP A 731 14.29 -19.00 -18.80
N LEU A 732 13.55 -19.51 -17.81
CA LEU A 732 12.11 -19.72 -17.93
C LEU A 732 11.34 -18.41 -18.06
N GLN A 733 11.71 -17.39 -17.27
CA GLN A 733 11.09 -16.06 -17.32
C GLN A 733 11.31 -15.41 -18.69
N LYS A 734 12.55 -15.44 -19.20
CA LYS A 734 12.89 -14.89 -20.52
C LYS A 734 12.26 -15.69 -21.66
N TRP A 735 12.26 -17.02 -21.53
CA TRP A 735 11.56 -17.90 -22.46
C TRP A 735 10.08 -17.55 -22.54
N TYR A 736 9.42 -17.37 -21.39
CA TYR A 736 7.99 -17.07 -21.34
C TYR A 736 7.66 -15.75 -22.02
N LEU A 737 8.43 -14.69 -21.75
CA LEU A 737 8.27 -13.39 -22.41
C LEU A 737 8.50 -13.47 -23.93
N THR A 738 9.50 -14.25 -24.35
CA THR A 738 9.78 -14.47 -25.78
C THR A 738 8.61 -15.19 -26.45
N GLU A 739 8.07 -16.23 -25.81
CA GLU A 739 6.99 -17.06 -26.33
C GLU A 739 5.64 -16.33 -26.39
N THR A 740 5.35 -15.47 -25.40
CA THR A 740 4.07 -14.74 -25.35
C THR A 740 4.13 -13.38 -26.02
N GLY A 741 5.32 -12.83 -26.26
CA GLY A 741 5.51 -11.46 -26.74
C GLY A 741 5.03 -10.41 -25.73
N SER A 742 4.93 -10.78 -24.45
CA SER A 742 4.35 -9.93 -23.41
C SER A 742 5.28 -8.80 -22.99
N ASP A 743 4.67 -7.66 -22.69
CA ASP A 743 5.28 -6.46 -22.12
C ASP A 743 4.83 -6.23 -20.66
N LYS A 744 4.27 -7.25 -20.00
CA LYS A 744 3.69 -7.15 -18.66
C LYS A 744 4.47 -7.99 -17.65
N LEU A 745 4.78 -7.38 -16.52
CA LEU A 745 5.52 -8.00 -15.42
C LEU A 745 4.70 -8.00 -14.12
N ILE A 746 4.89 -9.04 -13.30
CA ILE A 746 4.39 -9.11 -11.93
C ILE A 746 5.55 -9.19 -10.94
N PHE A 747 5.61 -8.28 -9.97
CA PHE A 747 6.65 -8.25 -8.94
C PHE A 747 6.17 -8.81 -7.60
N LEU A 748 6.85 -9.85 -7.12
CA LEU A 748 6.47 -10.67 -5.96
C LEU A 748 7.59 -10.82 -4.94
N ASN A 749 7.23 -11.20 -3.71
CA ASN A 749 8.18 -11.64 -2.69
C ASN A 749 7.82 -13.06 -2.20
N PRO A 750 8.54 -14.11 -2.63
CA PRO A 750 8.28 -15.48 -2.21
C PRO A 750 8.41 -15.74 -0.69
N LYS A 751 9.07 -14.84 0.06
CA LYS A 751 9.16 -14.95 1.53
C LYS A 751 7.83 -14.63 2.23
N ASP A 752 6.83 -14.13 1.50
CA ASP A 752 5.51 -13.82 2.01
C ASP A 752 4.71 -15.02 2.53
N LEU A 753 5.17 -16.26 2.29
CA LEU A 753 4.68 -17.44 3.00
C LEU A 753 4.89 -17.37 4.52
N SER A 754 5.95 -16.67 4.93
CA SER A 754 6.40 -16.56 6.32
C SER A 754 6.23 -15.15 6.90
N ILE A 755 6.32 -14.12 6.04
CA ILE A 755 6.06 -12.73 6.41
C ILE A 755 4.56 -12.58 6.66
N LYS A 756 4.22 -12.09 7.86
CA LYS A 756 2.84 -11.93 8.30
C LYS A 756 2.75 -10.91 9.41
N MET A 757 1.58 -10.29 9.52
CA MET A 757 1.23 -9.51 10.69
C MET A 757 0.35 -10.37 11.61
N SER A 758 0.75 -10.47 12.88
CA SER A 758 -0.01 -11.20 13.91
C SER A 758 -0.95 -10.24 14.63
N TYR A 759 -2.16 -10.09 14.10
CA TYR A 759 -3.17 -9.16 14.60
C TYR A 759 -4.56 -9.77 14.45
N SER A 760 -5.40 -9.63 15.48
CA SER A 760 -6.76 -10.17 15.43
C SER A 760 -7.61 -9.35 14.46
N PHE A 761 -8.08 -10.01 13.41
CA PHE A 761 -8.99 -9.43 12.42
C PHE A 761 -10.30 -10.22 12.42
N PHE A 762 -11.41 -9.53 12.25
CA PHE A 762 -12.76 -10.10 12.31
C PHE A 762 -13.42 -10.07 10.94
N PRO A 763 -13.31 -11.14 10.13
CA PRO A 763 -14.11 -11.27 8.93
C PRO A 763 -15.60 -11.29 9.28
N GLN A 764 -16.45 -10.85 8.34
CA GLN A 764 -17.89 -10.75 8.54
C GLN A 764 -18.61 -12.12 8.50
N LYS A 765 -17.98 -13.14 7.91
CA LYS A 765 -18.62 -14.45 7.66
C LYS A 765 -18.05 -15.61 8.47
N SER A 766 -17.12 -15.36 9.39
CA SER A 766 -16.41 -16.40 10.15
C SER A 766 -15.92 -15.89 11.51
N SER A 767 -15.24 -16.75 12.28
CA SER A 767 -14.53 -16.32 13.49
C SER A 767 -13.29 -15.49 13.15
N PHE A 768 -12.82 -14.71 14.12
CA PHE A 768 -11.59 -13.93 14.00
C PHE A 768 -10.39 -14.80 13.58
N ILE A 769 -9.51 -14.20 12.79
CA ILE A 769 -8.23 -14.76 12.35
C ILE A 769 -7.09 -13.92 12.91
N ASN A 770 -5.86 -14.44 12.92
CA ASN A 770 -4.70 -13.75 13.50
C ASN A 770 -3.57 -13.48 12.50
N THR A 771 -3.59 -14.13 11.34
CA THR A 771 -2.55 -14.08 10.33
C THR A 771 -3.04 -13.28 9.14
N ILE A 772 -2.70 -11.99 9.11
CA ILE A 772 -3.06 -11.07 8.02
C ILE A 772 -1.81 -10.58 7.29
N PHE A 773 -1.99 -9.99 6.11
CA PHE A 773 -0.92 -9.45 5.27
C PHE A 773 0.19 -10.48 4.96
N SER A 774 -0.23 -11.66 4.51
CA SER A 774 0.64 -12.81 4.21
C SER A 774 0.16 -13.52 2.94
N LYS A 775 1.07 -14.21 2.24
CA LYS A 775 0.81 -15.09 1.08
C LYS A 775 0.12 -14.45 -0.13
N MET A 776 0.22 -13.13 -0.33
CA MET A 776 -0.41 -12.45 -1.48
C MET A 776 0.12 -12.98 -2.83
N SER A 777 1.41 -13.32 -2.88
CA SER A 777 2.10 -13.86 -4.04
C SER A 777 1.49 -15.17 -4.53
N LEU A 778 0.81 -15.94 -3.66
CA LEU A 778 0.20 -17.22 -4.02
C LEU A 778 -0.92 -17.07 -5.05
N ALA A 779 -1.57 -15.91 -5.10
CA ALA A 779 -2.64 -15.62 -6.05
C ALA A 779 -2.13 -15.11 -7.42
N ALA A 780 -0.90 -14.60 -7.48
CA ALA A 780 -0.34 -13.96 -8.67
C ALA A 780 -0.23 -14.86 -9.92
N PRO A 781 0.11 -16.16 -9.81
CA PRO A 781 0.19 -17.05 -10.98
C PRO A 781 -1.11 -17.16 -11.78
N PHE A 782 -2.27 -16.94 -11.16
CA PHE A 782 -3.55 -16.92 -11.87
C PHE A 782 -3.69 -15.69 -12.77
N LEU A 783 -3.23 -14.52 -12.32
CA LEU A 783 -3.18 -13.32 -13.16
C LEU A 783 -2.17 -13.50 -14.30
N ALA A 784 -0.95 -13.92 -13.94
CA ALA A 784 0.15 -14.15 -14.88
C ALA A 784 -0.24 -15.12 -16.01
N ALA A 785 -0.82 -16.27 -15.66
CA ALA A 785 -1.24 -17.27 -16.65
C ALA A 785 -2.36 -16.76 -17.58
N ALA A 786 -3.30 -15.96 -17.06
CA ALA A 786 -4.44 -15.50 -17.84
C ALA A 786 -4.16 -14.26 -18.70
N LYS A 787 -3.21 -13.42 -18.29
CA LYS A 787 -2.81 -12.19 -19.01
C LYS A 787 -1.46 -12.31 -19.71
N GLU A 788 -0.85 -13.50 -19.67
CA GLU A 788 0.48 -13.81 -20.22
C GLU A 788 1.58 -12.91 -19.64
N GLU A 789 1.58 -12.68 -18.33
CA GLU A 789 2.56 -11.82 -17.63
C GLU A 789 3.70 -12.67 -17.04
N ALA A 790 4.93 -12.15 -17.07
CA ALA A 790 6.06 -12.82 -16.45
C ALA A 790 6.23 -12.40 -14.99
N ILE A 791 6.53 -13.36 -14.12
CA ILE A 791 6.75 -13.09 -12.70
C ILE A 791 8.23 -12.77 -12.47
N MET A 792 8.50 -11.73 -11.69
CA MET A 792 9.81 -11.34 -11.17
C MET A 792 9.78 -11.24 -9.64
N TYR A 793 10.96 -11.25 -9.02
CA TYR A 793 11.08 -11.52 -7.59
C TYR A 793 12.02 -10.57 -6.88
N THR A 794 11.67 -10.25 -5.64
CA THR A 794 12.61 -9.85 -4.60
C THR A 794 12.51 -10.82 -3.42
N GLU A 795 13.55 -10.92 -2.61
CA GLU A 795 13.57 -11.80 -1.43
C GLU A 795 13.95 -11.02 -0.16
N VAL A 796 13.37 -9.83 -0.01
CA VAL A 796 13.54 -9.02 1.20
C VAL A 796 12.84 -9.66 2.41
N PRO A 797 13.40 -9.52 3.64
CA PRO A 797 12.76 -9.99 4.86
C PRO A 797 11.52 -9.15 5.22
N ASP A 798 10.82 -9.54 6.29
CA ASP A 798 9.71 -8.76 6.84
C ASP A 798 10.17 -7.33 7.18
N SER A 799 9.46 -6.33 6.65
CA SER A 799 9.72 -4.92 6.91
C SER A 799 9.20 -4.44 8.26
N GLY A 800 8.44 -5.28 8.98
CA GLY A 800 7.93 -5.02 10.32
C GLY A 800 6.77 -4.03 10.34
N THR A 801 6.71 -3.20 11.39
CA THR A 801 5.73 -2.13 11.55
C THR A 801 6.42 -0.77 11.61
N ASN A 802 5.71 0.30 11.23
CA ASN A 802 6.24 1.66 11.26
C ASN A 802 5.14 2.69 11.52
N ALA A 803 4.35 2.49 12.57
CA ALA A 803 3.28 3.41 12.95
C ALA A 803 3.76 4.72 13.60
N GLY A 804 5.05 4.80 13.99
CA GLY A 804 5.64 5.98 14.63
C GLY A 804 6.13 7.03 13.64
N CYS A 805 6.30 8.26 14.13
CA CYS A 805 6.84 9.41 13.38
C CYS A 805 8.36 9.36 13.20
N ILE A 806 8.88 8.25 12.69
CA ILE A 806 10.32 8.05 12.47
C ILE A 806 10.56 7.13 11.28
N ALA A 807 11.63 7.41 10.54
CA ALA A 807 12.13 6.53 9.50
C ALA A 807 12.54 5.16 10.06
N SER A 808 12.25 4.09 9.32
CA SER A 808 12.70 2.73 9.63
C SER A 808 13.85 2.35 8.70
N ALA A 809 15.03 2.12 9.26
CA ALA A 809 16.19 1.67 8.47
C ALA A 809 15.95 0.31 7.80
N ALA A 810 15.25 -0.60 8.48
CA ALA A 810 14.88 -1.90 7.92
C ALA A 810 13.99 -1.73 6.68
N LEU A 811 13.01 -0.83 6.76
CA LEU A 811 12.11 -0.54 5.65
C LEU A 811 12.86 0.07 4.46
N THR A 812 13.72 1.06 4.71
CA THR A 812 14.53 1.71 3.66
C THR A 812 15.48 0.70 2.97
N ASN A 813 16.12 -0.18 3.74
CA ASN A 813 17.00 -1.21 3.19
C ASN A 813 16.24 -2.23 2.33
N ASN A 814 15.06 -2.66 2.78
CA ASN A 814 14.20 -3.55 2.02
C ASN A 814 13.72 -2.87 0.73
N PHE A 815 13.34 -1.60 0.79
CA PHE A 815 12.98 -0.83 -0.40
C PHE A 815 14.14 -0.79 -1.41
N ASN A 816 15.34 -0.36 -0.99
CA ASN A 816 16.50 -0.24 -1.88
C ASN A 816 16.88 -1.58 -2.53
N THR A 817 16.75 -2.69 -1.77
CA THR A 817 17.02 -4.03 -2.30
C THR A 817 15.98 -4.44 -3.32
N ALA A 818 14.69 -4.24 -3.04
CA ALA A 818 13.60 -4.56 -3.96
C ALA A 818 13.70 -3.71 -5.25
N ASP A 819 14.07 -2.44 -5.13
CA ASP A 819 14.30 -1.54 -6.27
C ASP A 819 15.45 -2.01 -7.16
N ALA A 820 16.57 -2.37 -6.55
CA ALA A 820 17.72 -2.93 -7.27
C ALA A 820 17.39 -4.27 -7.93
N ASP A 821 16.69 -5.18 -7.24
CA ASP A 821 16.24 -6.45 -7.80
C ASP A 821 15.35 -6.23 -9.02
N SER A 822 14.43 -5.26 -8.94
CA SER A 822 13.53 -4.93 -10.03
C SER A 822 14.27 -4.39 -11.25
N ALA A 823 15.10 -3.37 -11.03
CA ALA A 823 15.90 -2.76 -12.09
C ALA A 823 16.85 -3.79 -12.75
N ASN A 824 17.50 -4.64 -11.96
CA ASN A 824 18.38 -5.69 -12.47
C ASN A 824 17.64 -6.68 -13.36
N PHE A 825 16.44 -7.11 -12.94
CA PHE A 825 15.63 -8.02 -13.74
C PHE A 825 15.20 -7.37 -15.06
N ILE A 826 14.61 -6.17 -15.02
CA ILE A 826 14.12 -5.49 -16.23
C ILE A 826 15.28 -5.21 -17.21
N ASN A 827 16.44 -4.76 -16.71
CA ASN A 827 17.64 -4.56 -17.52
C ASN A 827 18.13 -5.86 -18.19
N SER A 828 17.80 -7.02 -17.63
CA SER A 828 18.19 -8.33 -18.18
C SER A 828 17.28 -8.83 -19.31
N LEU A 829 16.08 -8.28 -19.48
CA LEU A 829 15.02 -8.84 -20.34
C LEU A 829 15.21 -8.57 -21.83
N ASN A 830 15.99 -7.56 -22.21
CA ASN A 830 16.15 -7.14 -23.60
C ASN A 830 14.84 -6.72 -24.30
N LEU A 831 13.83 -6.38 -23.50
CA LEU A 831 12.52 -5.84 -23.86
C LEU A 831 12.23 -4.68 -22.90
N MET A 832 11.46 -3.69 -23.33
CA MET A 832 10.91 -2.68 -22.42
C MET A 832 9.47 -3.10 -22.10
N PRO A 833 9.20 -3.53 -20.86
CA PRO A 833 7.83 -3.72 -20.42
C PRO A 833 7.04 -2.41 -20.53
N THR A 834 5.72 -2.51 -20.46
CA THR A 834 4.80 -1.38 -20.38
C THR A 834 4.12 -1.34 -19.01
N TYR A 835 3.89 -2.50 -18.38
CA TYR A 835 3.17 -2.59 -17.11
C TYR A 835 3.96 -3.38 -16.05
N LEU A 836 3.82 -2.93 -14.81
CA LEU A 836 4.33 -3.62 -13.62
C LEU A 836 3.23 -3.73 -12.56
N THR A 837 2.82 -4.95 -12.25
CA THR A 837 1.86 -5.23 -11.17
C THR A 837 2.59 -5.75 -9.94
N VAL A 838 2.54 -5.04 -8.82
CA VAL A 838 3.06 -5.54 -7.54
C VAL A 838 1.97 -6.35 -6.84
N VAL A 839 2.20 -7.64 -6.53
CA VAL A 839 1.22 -8.44 -5.76
C VAL A 839 1.83 -8.80 -4.42
N ALA A 840 1.80 -7.84 -3.50
CA ALA A 840 2.36 -7.96 -2.16
C ALA A 840 1.73 -6.96 -1.19
N ALA A 841 1.58 -7.38 0.07
CA ALA A 841 1.31 -6.44 1.15
C ALA A 841 2.58 -5.62 1.51
N PRO A 842 2.45 -4.42 2.09
CA PRO A 842 3.61 -3.52 2.27
C PRO A 842 4.69 -4.02 3.24
N ASN A 843 4.37 -4.94 4.16
CA ASN A 843 5.35 -5.62 4.99
C ASN A 843 6.27 -6.57 4.19
N ALA A 844 5.78 -7.11 3.07
CA ALA A 844 6.53 -8.02 2.18
C ALA A 844 7.27 -7.29 1.05
N ILE A 845 6.67 -6.26 0.45
CA ILE A 845 7.35 -5.33 -0.47
C ILE A 845 6.90 -3.92 -0.11
N PRO A 846 7.80 -3.04 0.38
CA PRO A 846 7.45 -1.68 0.80
C PRO A 846 6.61 -0.92 -0.24
N ASP A 847 5.56 -0.24 0.19
CA ASP A 847 4.73 0.62 -0.67
C ASP A 847 5.13 2.10 -0.56
N SER A 848 5.74 2.49 0.57
CA SER A 848 6.02 3.87 0.91
C SER A 848 7.09 4.01 2.00
N LEU A 849 7.80 5.14 1.97
CA LEU A 849 8.82 5.51 2.96
C LEU A 849 8.39 6.70 3.81
N TYR A 850 8.82 6.73 5.06
CA TYR A 850 8.55 7.86 5.97
C TYR A 850 9.08 9.17 5.37
N ASN A 851 8.26 10.21 5.39
CA ASN A 851 8.64 11.56 5.00
C ASN A 851 8.73 12.47 6.22
N ARG A 852 7.57 12.78 6.82
CA ARG A 852 7.43 13.70 7.95
C ARG A 852 6.15 13.41 8.73
N CYS A 853 5.97 14.07 9.86
CA CYS A 853 4.71 14.09 10.59
C CYS A 853 4.13 15.49 10.77
N SER A 854 2.80 15.54 10.95
CA SER A 854 2.10 16.69 11.53
C SER A 854 1.23 16.17 12.67
N GLY A 855 1.60 16.47 13.92
CA GLY A 855 0.99 15.85 15.09
C GLY A 855 1.14 14.32 15.05
N ILE A 856 0.02 13.61 15.12
CA ILE A 856 -0.02 12.14 15.05
C ILE A 856 -0.01 11.59 13.60
N TRP A 857 -0.14 12.45 12.59
CA TRP A 857 -0.31 12.03 11.20
C TRP A 857 1.02 11.77 10.52
N GLN A 858 1.19 10.58 9.95
CA GLN A 858 2.43 10.17 9.29
C GLN A 858 2.29 10.31 7.77
N PHE A 859 3.01 11.26 7.17
CA PHE A 859 3.05 11.41 5.72
C PHE A 859 4.19 10.57 5.13
N ARG A 860 3.93 9.89 4.01
CA ARG A 860 4.87 8.93 3.44
C ARG A 860 4.95 9.03 1.92
N TRP A 861 6.16 9.01 1.38
CA TRP A 861 6.40 8.99 -0.06
C TRP A 861 6.11 7.61 -0.64
N PRO A 862 5.18 7.46 -1.60
CA PRO A 862 4.97 6.19 -2.28
C PRO A 862 6.21 5.81 -3.12
N VAL A 863 6.50 4.52 -3.21
CA VAL A 863 7.70 4.01 -3.90
C VAL A 863 7.40 2.95 -4.95
N ASP A 864 6.15 2.58 -5.20
CA ASP A 864 5.81 1.57 -6.22
C ASP A 864 6.31 1.96 -7.62
N TRP A 865 6.23 3.24 -7.96
CA TRP A 865 6.76 3.79 -9.21
C TRP A 865 8.29 3.68 -9.33
N LYS A 866 9.02 3.61 -8.20
CA LYS A 866 10.48 3.43 -8.20
C LYS A 866 10.87 2.05 -8.71
N TYR A 867 10.11 1.02 -8.35
CA TYR A 867 10.29 -0.34 -8.88
C TYR A 867 10.15 -0.41 -10.41
N ALA A 868 9.50 0.58 -11.02
CA ALA A 868 9.37 0.77 -12.46
C ALA A 868 10.38 1.75 -13.09
N SER A 869 11.27 2.35 -12.28
CA SER A 869 12.25 3.33 -12.73
C SER A 869 13.61 2.67 -12.97
N LEU A 870 14.08 2.62 -14.22
CA LEU A 870 15.39 2.08 -14.56
C LEU A 870 16.48 3.11 -14.25
N ASN A 871 16.93 3.17 -12.99
CA ASN A 871 18.00 4.05 -12.52
C ASN A 871 17.71 5.56 -12.66
N ASN A 872 16.50 6.01 -12.31
CA ASN A 872 16.08 7.42 -12.37
C ASN A 872 16.12 8.09 -13.76
N LEU A 873 16.21 7.33 -14.85
CA LEU A 873 15.81 7.82 -16.17
C LEU A 873 14.26 7.79 -16.22
N ASN A 874 13.65 8.91 -16.60
CA ASN A 874 12.20 9.18 -16.59
C ASN A 874 11.31 7.93 -16.78
N SER A 875 10.31 7.79 -15.90
CA SER A 875 9.36 6.66 -15.77
C SER A 875 8.87 6.09 -17.11
N LEU A 876 8.97 4.77 -17.29
CA LEU A 876 8.48 4.09 -18.51
C LEU A 876 7.36 3.06 -18.27
N LEU A 877 7.15 2.55 -17.05
CA LEU A 877 6.11 1.53 -16.80
C LEU A 877 4.90 2.09 -16.03
N TYR A 878 3.71 1.62 -16.40
CA TYR A 878 2.47 1.83 -15.65
C TYR A 878 2.38 0.85 -14.49
N VAL A 879 2.26 1.37 -13.26
CA VAL A 879 2.35 0.57 -12.04
C VAL A 879 1.02 0.51 -11.31
N GLY A 880 0.68 -0.68 -10.80
CA GLY A 880 -0.42 -0.89 -9.86
C GLY A 880 -0.06 -1.96 -8.84
N ARG A 881 -0.75 -1.94 -7.69
CA ARG A 881 -0.51 -2.91 -6.61
C ARG A 881 -1.79 -3.64 -6.20
N ILE A 882 -1.71 -4.97 -6.11
CA ILE A 882 -2.81 -5.82 -5.63
C ILE A 882 -2.44 -6.39 -4.26
N TYR A 883 -3.17 -5.97 -3.23
CA TYR A 883 -3.22 -6.63 -1.93
C TYR A 883 -4.55 -6.32 -1.21
N GLY A 884 -4.84 -7.09 -0.17
CA GLY A 884 -5.86 -6.75 0.81
C GLY A 884 -5.42 -7.21 2.20
N ILE A 885 -6.38 -7.53 3.07
CA ILE A 885 -6.09 -7.98 4.43
C ILE A 885 -5.59 -9.43 4.42
N THR A 886 -6.18 -10.28 3.57
CA THR A 886 -5.75 -11.67 3.39
C THR A 886 -5.61 -12.04 1.91
N VAL A 887 -5.05 -13.21 1.61
CA VAL A 887 -4.99 -13.75 0.24
C VAL A 887 -6.38 -13.97 -0.39
N ALA A 888 -7.45 -14.03 0.42
CA ALA A 888 -8.83 -14.04 -0.09
C ALA A 888 -9.18 -12.76 -0.83
N ASP A 889 -8.67 -11.62 -0.35
CA ASP A 889 -8.88 -10.33 -0.99
C ASP A 889 -8.10 -10.22 -2.30
N ALA A 890 -6.82 -10.61 -2.29
CA ALA A 890 -5.96 -10.60 -3.48
C ALA A 890 -6.47 -11.56 -4.57
N SER A 891 -6.80 -12.81 -4.24
CA SER A 891 -7.32 -13.77 -5.21
C SER A 891 -8.69 -13.37 -5.77
N SER A 892 -9.56 -12.81 -4.92
CA SER A 892 -10.85 -12.28 -5.38
C SER A 892 -10.67 -11.05 -6.27
N HIS A 893 -9.73 -10.16 -5.97
CA HIS A 893 -9.43 -9.01 -6.81
C HIS A 893 -8.85 -9.44 -8.18
N ILE A 894 -7.96 -10.43 -8.21
CA ILE A 894 -7.48 -11.02 -9.47
C ILE A 894 -8.65 -11.63 -10.25
N ALA A 895 -9.55 -12.37 -9.61
CA ALA A 895 -10.73 -12.91 -10.27
C ALA A 895 -11.65 -11.79 -10.82
N LYS A 896 -11.86 -10.69 -10.07
CA LYS A 896 -12.57 -9.50 -10.57
C LYS A 896 -11.89 -8.91 -11.80
N SER A 897 -10.56 -8.77 -11.80
CA SER A 897 -9.80 -8.28 -12.96
C SER A 897 -9.98 -9.19 -14.19
N LEU A 898 -9.83 -10.50 -14.01
CA LEU A 898 -9.90 -11.46 -15.12
C LEU A 898 -11.29 -11.59 -15.77
N PHE A 899 -12.34 -11.31 -14.99
CA PHE A 899 -13.75 -11.42 -15.42
C PHE A 899 -14.46 -10.06 -15.42
N PHE A 900 -13.71 -8.96 -15.39
CA PHE A 900 -14.25 -7.60 -15.26
C PHE A 900 -15.32 -7.29 -16.30
N ASP A 901 -14.99 -7.44 -17.59
CA ASP A 901 -15.90 -7.13 -18.70
C ASP A 901 -17.22 -7.92 -18.61
N GLN A 902 -17.14 -9.21 -18.29
CA GLN A 902 -18.33 -10.07 -18.14
C GLN A 902 -19.19 -9.60 -16.97
N ILE A 903 -18.59 -9.31 -15.82
CA ILE A 903 -19.33 -8.95 -14.61
C ILE A 903 -19.93 -7.55 -14.76
N ILE A 904 -19.20 -6.59 -15.33
CA ILE A 904 -19.73 -5.25 -15.61
C ILE A 904 -20.92 -5.33 -16.57
N GLN A 905 -20.82 -6.14 -17.62
CA GLN A 905 -21.93 -6.34 -18.54
C GLN A 905 -23.14 -6.99 -17.84
N ASP A 906 -22.94 -7.99 -16.99
CA ASP A 906 -24.01 -8.69 -16.26
C ASP A 906 -24.70 -7.79 -15.22
N LEU A 907 -23.93 -6.97 -14.49
CA LEU A 907 -24.43 -6.09 -13.43
C LEU A 907 -25.13 -4.85 -13.99
N TYR A 908 -24.50 -4.21 -14.96
CA TYR A 908 -24.87 -2.86 -15.35
C TYR A 908 -25.43 -2.77 -16.76
N GLY A 909 -25.07 -3.68 -17.68
CA GLY A 909 -25.40 -3.56 -19.10
C GLY A 909 -24.98 -2.20 -19.65
N THR A 910 -25.95 -1.40 -20.10
CA THR A 910 -25.74 -0.02 -20.60
C THR A 910 -25.97 1.07 -19.55
N ASN A 911 -26.18 0.72 -18.28
CA ASN A 911 -26.36 1.67 -17.19
C ASN A 911 -25.02 2.15 -16.66
N TYR A 912 -24.84 3.47 -16.52
CA TYR A 912 -23.63 4.07 -15.98
C TYR A 912 -23.99 4.90 -14.75
N ASN A 913 -23.56 4.44 -13.57
CA ASN A 913 -23.90 5.06 -12.30
C ASN A 913 -22.64 5.60 -11.63
N ILE A 914 -22.66 6.87 -11.23
CA ILE A 914 -21.54 7.55 -10.56
C ILE A 914 -22.03 8.23 -9.29
N ILE A 915 -21.18 8.24 -8.28
CA ILE A 915 -21.34 9.09 -7.09
C ILE A 915 -20.10 9.97 -6.94
N SER A 916 -20.34 11.23 -6.65
CA SER A 916 -19.29 12.22 -6.40
C SER A 916 -19.57 12.94 -5.09
N VAL A 917 -18.58 12.96 -4.20
CA VAL A 917 -18.69 13.60 -2.88
C VAL A 917 -17.55 14.57 -2.72
N GLY A 918 -17.84 15.82 -2.39
CA GLY A 918 -16.80 16.82 -2.15
C GLY A 918 -17.32 17.90 -1.21
N HIS A 919 -16.55 18.25 -0.20
CA HIS A 919 -16.95 19.21 0.83
C HIS A 919 -15.74 19.86 1.50
N SER A 920 -15.97 20.71 2.51
CA SER A 920 -14.97 21.54 3.22
C SER A 920 -14.29 22.62 2.36
N PHE A 921 -14.17 22.42 1.05
CA PHE A 921 -13.54 23.34 0.11
C PHE A 921 -14.47 23.67 -1.05
N SER A 922 -14.71 24.96 -1.28
CA SER A 922 -15.57 25.43 -2.39
C SER A 922 -15.15 24.92 -3.77
N CYS A 923 -13.85 24.66 -3.98
CA CYS A 923 -13.38 24.14 -5.25
C CYS A 923 -13.66 22.64 -5.45
N ASP A 924 -13.69 21.85 -4.37
CA ASP A 924 -14.05 20.43 -4.42
C ASP A 924 -15.56 20.26 -4.65
N GLU A 925 -16.37 21.08 -3.97
CA GLU A 925 -17.81 21.16 -4.20
C GLU A 925 -18.13 21.57 -5.65
N SER A 926 -17.40 22.55 -6.19
CA SER A 926 -17.52 22.98 -7.59
C SER A 926 -17.12 21.86 -8.57
N ASP A 927 -16.06 21.11 -8.30
CA ASP A 927 -15.60 20.03 -9.17
C ASP A 927 -16.60 18.86 -9.20
N VAL A 928 -17.11 18.49 -8.02
CA VAL A 928 -18.12 17.43 -7.88
C VAL A 928 -19.43 17.80 -8.56
N GLN A 929 -19.87 19.05 -8.46
CA GLN A 929 -20.99 19.55 -9.24
C GLN A 929 -20.69 19.47 -10.74
N TYR A 930 -19.51 19.92 -11.17
CA TYR A 930 -19.13 19.93 -12.57
C TYR A 930 -19.14 18.52 -13.18
N ILE A 931 -18.58 17.53 -12.47
CA ILE A 931 -18.67 16.12 -12.82
C ILE A 931 -20.12 15.68 -12.98
N ASN A 932 -20.97 15.99 -11.98
CA ASN A 932 -22.36 15.59 -11.98
C ASN A 932 -23.13 16.16 -13.18
N ASP A 933 -22.98 17.45 -13.48
CA ASP A 933 -23.67 18.10 -14.59
C ASP A 933 -23.25 17.52 -15.95
N LYS A 934 -21.94 17.31 -16.16
CA LYS A 934 -21.41 16.79 -17.44
C LYS A 934 -21.78 15.33 -17.67
N THR A 935 -21.65 14.51 -16.65
CA THR A 935 -21.99 13.08 -16.73
C THR A 935 -23.51 12.89 -16.86
N SER A 936 -24.32 13.61 -16.10
CA SER A 936 -25.79 13.56 -16.19
C SER A 936 -26.27 13.99 -17.58
N ALA A 937 -25.73 15.08 -18.13
CA ALA A 937 -26.05 15.53 -19.49
C ALA A 937 -25.68 14.49 -20.57
N SER A 938 -24.69 13.64 -20.27
CA SER A 938 -24.25 12.54 -21.14
C SER A 938 -24.99 11.22 -20.86
N GLY A 939 -26.02 11.23 -20.01
CA GLY A 939 -26.90 10.08 -19.75
C GLY A 939 -26.40 9.12 -18.67
N TYR A 940 -25.52 9.57 -17.78
CA TYR A 940 -25.20 8.85 -16.56
C TYR A 940 -26.28 9.07 -15.50
N ASN A 941 -26.48 8.06 -14.65
CA ASN A 941 -27.17 8.22 -13.38
C ASN A 941 -26.15 8.71 -12.33
N SER A 942 -25.95 10.01 -12.30
CA SER A 942 -25.00 10.67 -11.41
C SER A 942 -25.71 11.27 -10.20
N ILE A 943 -25.07 11.15 -9.04
CA ILE A 943 -25.48 11.81 -7.81
C ILE A 943 -24.27 12.53 -7.21
N CYS A 944 -24.47 13.77 -6.77
CA CYS A 944 -23.45 14.54 -6.06
C CYS A 944 -23.88 14.97 -4.66
N PHE A 945 -22.89 15.07 -3.78
CA PHE A 945 -23.02 15.46 -2.38
C PHE A 945 -22.01 16.56 -2.05
N VAL A 946 -22.49 17.63 -1.41
CA VAL A 946 -21.74 18.84 -1.02
C VAL A 946 -22.14 19.29 0.39
N GLU A 947 -21.38 20.20 1.01
CA GLU A 947 -21.68 20.72 2.35
C GLU A 947 -22.48 22.02 2.32
N ASN A 948 -22.20 22.88 1.35
CA ASN A 948 -22.76 24.21 1.27
C ASN A 948 -23.90 24.31 0.24
N ALA A 949 -24.81 25.25 0.48
CA ALA A 949 -25.78 25.64 -0.53
C ALA A 949 -25.10 26.42 -1.67
N GLY A 950 -25.73 26.44 -2.86
CA GLY A 950 -25.23 27.16 -4.03
C GLY A 950 -24.81 26.28 -5.20
N TYR A 951 -24.79 24.95 -5.02
CA TYR A 951 -24.48 23.97 -6.06
C TYR A 951 -25.77 23.26 -6.53
N PRO A 952 -26.47 23.78 -7.56
CA PRO A 952 -27.64 23.08 -8.13
C PRO A 952 -27.33 21.63 -8.50
N ASN A 953 -28.36 20.79 -8.40
CA ASN A 953 -28.33 19.35 -8.68
C ASN A 953 -27.52 18.49 -7.70
N CYS A 954 -26.91 19.07 -6.67
CA CYS A 954 -26.25 18.33 -5.59
C CYS A 954 -27.07 18.32 -4.29
N THR A 955 -26.92 17.25 -3.53
CA THR A 955 -27.53 17.10 -2.20
C THR A 955 -26.60 17.72 -1.16
N ILE A 956 -27.16 18.52 -0.25
CA ILE A 956 -26.41 19.10 0.87
C ILE A 956 -26.34 18.08 2.00
N ASP A 957 -25.27 17.29 2.03
CA ASP A 957 -25.00 16.24 3.01
C ASP A 957 -23.53 15.79 2.89
N THR A 958 -22.77 15.86 3.97
CA THR A 958 -21.37 15.41 4.03
C THR A 958 -21.24 13.93 4.37
N SER A 959 -22.32 13.26 4.79
CA SER A 959 -22.30 11.84 5.15
C SER A 959 -23.38 11.06 4.37
N PRO A 960 -23.20 10.88 3.05
CA PRO A 960 -24.17 10.17 2.23
C PRO A 960 -24.43 8.78 2.79
N LEU A 961 -25.70 8.36 2.82
CA LEU A 961 -26.08 7.02 3.25
C LEU A 961 -25.24 5.96 2.53
N VAL A 962 -24.76 4.96 3.27
CA VAL A 962 -23.89 3.89 2.73
C VAL A 962 -24.49 3.19 1.51
N SER A 963 -25.83 3.12 1.42
CA SER A 963 -26.54 2.59 0.25
C SER A 963 -26.22 3.33 -1.06
N ASN A 964 -25.84 4.61 -1.01
CA ASN A 964 -25.52 5.41 -2.18
C ASN A 964 -24.22 4.97 -2.86
N TYR A 965 -23.31 4.30 -2.14
CA TYR A 965 -22.06 3.76 -2.70
C TYR A 965 -22.23 2.40 -3.38
N THR A 966 -23.39 1.74 -3.18
CA THR A 966 -23.70 0.48 -3.87
C THR A 966 -24.15 0.74 -5.32
N ASN A 967 -23.97 -0.25 -6.20
CA ASN A 967 -24.34 -0.17 -7.62
C ASN A 967 -23.72 1.03 -8.35
N LYS A 968 -22.41 1.25 -8.16
CA LYS A 968 -21.63 2.34 -8.77
C LYS A 968 -20.47 1.78 -9.59
N ARG A 969 -20.27 2.33 -10.79
CA ARG A 969 -19.10 2.04 -11.63
C ARG A 969 -17.90 2.92 -11.28
N TYR A 970 -18.16 4.13 -10.83
CA TYR A 970 -17.12 5.10 -10.47
C TYR A 970 -17.55 5.89 -9.23
N ILE A 971 -16.59 6.11 -8.33
CA ILE A 971 -16.78 6.88 -7.09
C ILE A 971 -15.69 7.95 -7.06
N THR A 972 -16.06 9.22 -6.89
CA THR A 972 -15.10 10.29 -6.60
C THR A 972 -15.30 10.84 -5.20
N TYR A 973 -14.19 11.11 -4.52
CA TYR A 973 -14.19 11.77 -3.22
C TYR A 973 -13.09 12.82 -3.18
N ALA A 974 -13.41 14.03 -2.76
CA ALA A 974 -12.44 15.10 -2.54
C ALA A 974 -12.75 15.84 -1.23
N ASP A 975 -11.96 15.56 -0.20
CA ASP A 975 -11.85 16.32 1.04
C ASP A 975 -10.73 15.67 1.90
N HIS A 976 -10.58 16.10 3.14
CA HIS A 976 -9.84 15.47 4.20
C HIS A 976 -10.05 13.95 4.27
N GLY A 977 -8.98 13.27 4.65
CA GLY A 977 -8.96 11.85 4.88
C GLY A 977 -8.04 11.49 6.03
N GLY A 978 -8.23 10.29 6.55
CA GLY A 978 -7.32 9.65 7.47
C GLY A 978 -7.00 8.23 7.00
N PRO A 979 -6.08 7.53 7.69
CA PRO A 979 -5.72 6.16 7.38
C PRO A 979 -6.91 5.22 7.22
N GLY A 980 -7.98 5.41 8.01
CA GLY A 980 -9.17 4.56 7.97
C GLY A 980 -10.47 5.22 7.56
N SER A 981 -10.45 6.43 6.99
CA SER A 981 -11.70 7.10 6.61
C SER A 981 -11.52 8.21 5.59
N TRP A 982 -12.60 8.47 4.88
CA TRP A 982 -12.96 9.77 4.33
C TRP A 982 -13.61 10.59 5.44
N ALA A 983 -13.05 11.75 5.77
CA ALA A 983 -13.47 12.55 6.93
C ALA A 983 -14.93 12.96 6.81
N ASN A 984 -15.71 12.77 7.89
CA ASN A 984 -17.15 13.05 7.95
C ASN A 984 -18.04 12.34 6.89
N THR A 985 -17.45 11.51 6.02
CA THR A 985 -18.13 10.87 4.90
C THR A 985 -18.28 9.37 5.09
N LEU A 986 -17.17 8.62 5.22
CA LEU A 986 -17.19 7.16 5.21
C LEU A 986 -15.96 6.56 5.90
N SER A 987 -16.17 5.69 6.88
CA SER A 987 -15.10 4.95 7.56
C SER A 987 -14.89 3.55 6.98
N PHE A 988 -13.71 2.97 7.17
CA PHE A 988 -13.33 1.66 6.59
C PHE A 988 -14.29 0.51 6.96
N PHE A 989 -14.88 0.57 8.17
CA PHE A 989 -15.84 -0.42 8.66
C PHE A 989 -17.28 -0.17 8.17
N GLU A 990 -17.56 1.02 7.65
CA GLU A 990 -18.85 1.44 7.10
C GLU A 990 -18.96 1.17 5.60
N ILE A 991 -17.83 0.89 4.93
CA ILE A 991 -17.79 0.58 3.50
C ILE A 991 -18.75 -0.60 3.22
N PRO A 992 -19.80 -0.39 2.39
CA PRO A 992 -20.73 -1.44 2.02
C PRO A 992 -20.06 -2.46 1.09
N TRP A 993 -20.73 -3.56 0.79
CA TRP A 993 -20.28 -4.43 -0.32
C TRP A 993 -20.48 -3.69 -1.66
N LEU A 994 -19.45 -3.66 -2.50
CA LEU A 994 -19.36 -2.79 -3.69
C LEU A 994 -19.38 -3.58 -5.01
N ASP A 995 -20.08 -3.05 -5.99
CA ASP A 995 -20.32 -3.71 -7.29
C ASP A 995 -19.25 -3.36 -8.34
N LEU A 996 -17.97 -3.60 -8.03
CA LEU A 996 -16.79 -3.24 -8.83
C LEU A 996 -16.64 -1.75 -9.22
N PRO A 997 -16.88 -0.77 -8.33
CA PRO A 997 -16.47 0.60 -8.61
C PRO A 997 -14.95 0.71 -8.73
N PHE A 998 -14.49 1.64 -9.55
CA PHE A 998 -13.21 2.29 -9.34
C PHE A 998 -13.43 3.53 -8.46
N ALA A 999 -12.64 3.67 -7.40
CA ALA A 999 -12.72 4.82 -6.49
C ALA A 999 -11.49 5.73 -6.68
N ASP A 1000 -11.75 6.99 -7.00
CA ASP A 1000 -10.76 8.06 -7.15
C ASP A 1000 -10.89 9.06 -6.00
N ALA A 1001 -9.95 9.01 -5.04
CA ALA A 1001 -10.04 9.76 -3.80
C ALA A 1001 -8.89 10.75 -3.63
N GLN A 1002 -9.22 12.04 -3.64
CA GLN A 1002 -8.35 13.14 -3.27
C GLN A 1002 -8.39 13.34 -1.75
N ALA A 1003 -7.83 12.37 -1.02
CA ALA A 1003 -7.91 12.32 0.43
C ALA A 1003 -6.61 11.85 1.09
N CYS A 1004 -6.16 12.61 2.09
CA CYS A 1004 -4.93 12.34 2.83
C CYS A 1004 -4.94 10.93 3.44
N LEU A 1005 -3.78 10.27 3.41
CA LEU A 1005 -3.45 9.07 4.21
C LEU A 1005 -4.29 7.81 3.95
N THR A 1006 -5.28 7.82 3.07
CA THR A 1006 -6.19 6.68 2.85
C THR A 1006 -5.51 5.40 2.33
N ASN A 1007 -4.28 5.51 1.82
CA ASN A 1007 -3.38 4.42 1.45
C ASN A 1007 -2.16 4.28 2.38
N ASN A 1008 -2.18 4.90 3.57
CA ASN A 1008 -1.11 4.74 4.56
C ASN A 1008 -1.31 3.45 5.37
N TYR A 1009 -0.78 2.35 4.85
CA TYR A 1009 -0.71 1.05 5.53
C TYR A 1009 0.01 1.10 6.88
N TRP A 1010 1.08 1.88 6.98
CA TRP A 1010 1.95 1.85 8.16
C TRP A 1010 1.30 2.45 9.40
N GLN A 1011 0.38 3.40 9.21
CA GLN A 1011 -0.44 3.99 10.27
C GLN A 1011 -1.80 3.30 10.41
N GLY A 1012 -2.47 2.94 9.30
CA GLY A 1012 -3.81 2.35 9.32
C GLY A 1012 -3.86 0.83 9.55
N SER A 1013 -2.82 0.09 9.16
CA SER A 1013 -2.73 -1.36 9.25
C SER A 1013 -3.98 -2.05 8.65
N SER A 1014 -4.69 -2.88 9.44
CA SER A 1014 -5.92 -3.56 9.01
C SER A 1014 -7.11 -2.63 8.82
N ALA A 1015 -7.02 -1.38 9.29
CA ALA A 1015 -8.02 -0.35 9.12
C ALA A 1015 -7.72 0.57 7.94
N THR A 1016 -6.66 0.33 7.16
CA THR A 1016 -6.33 1.19 6.01
C THR A 1016 -7.48 1.19 5.00
N PHE A 1017 -7.91 2.38 4.61
CA PHE A 1017 -9.15 2.60 3.87
C PHE A 1017 -9.10 2.00 2.44
N GLY A 1018 -8.04 2.24 1.69
CA GLY A 1018 -7.87 1.71 0.33
C GLY A 1018 -7.93 0.18 0.24
N PRO A 1019 -7.13 -0.58 1.03
CA PRO A 1019 -7.24 -2.04 1.10
C PRO A 1019 -8.62 -2.52 1.56
N SER A 1020 -9.31 -1.75 2.41
CA SER A 1020 -10.69 -2.05 2.81
C SER A 1020 -11.68 -1.88 1.65
N MET A 1021 -11.50 -0.89 0.78
CA MET A 1021 -12.27 -0.75 -0.47
C MET A 1021 -12.07 -1.95 -1.40
N ILE A 1022 -10.82 -2.38 -1.59
CA ILE A 1022 -10.48 -3.56 -2.41
C ILE A 1022 -11.14 -4.83 -1.86
N ARG A 1023 -11.01 -5.06 -0.56
CA ARG A 1023 -11.71 -6.14 0.17
C ARG A 1023 -13.22 -6.08 -0.07
N LYS A 1024 -13.81 -4.90 0.01
CA LYS A 1024 -15.26 -4.70 -0.05
C LYS A 1024 -15.87 -4.79 -1.45
N GLY A 1025 -15.08 -4.83 -2.51
CA GLY A 1025 -15.64 -5.02 -3.85
C GLY A 1025 -14.99 -4.19 -4.94
N ALA A 1026 -14.30 -3.11 -4.59
CA ALA A 1026 -13.71 -2.19 -5.57
C ALA A 1026 -12.72 -2.91 -6.51
N VAL A 1027 -12.73 -2.49 -7.78
CA VAL A 1027 -11.80 -2.98 -8.81
C VAL A 1027 -10.51 -2.16 -8.85
N GLY A 1028 -10.50 -1.00 -8.20
CA GLY A 1028 -9.31 -0.19 -7.98
C GLY A 1028 -9.58 0.97 -7.03
N TYR A 1029 -8.52 1.46 -6.40
CA TYR A 1029 -8.55 2.61 -5.51
C TYR A 1029 -7.32 3.49 -5.77
N TRP A 1030 -7.55 4.72 -6.21
CA TRP A 1030 -6.53 5.78 -6.28
C TRP A 1030 -6.58 6.60 -5.00
N GLY A 1031 -5.47 6.66 -4.26
CA GLY A 1031 -5.42 7.39 -3.00
C GLY A 1031 -4.02 7.61 -2.47
N SER A 1032 -3.93 8.41 -1.40
CA SER A 1032 -2.68 8.98 -0.91
C SER A 1032 -2.10 8.25 0.30
N SER A 1033 -0.78 8.00 0.33
CA SER A 1033 -0.03 7.59 1.53
C SER A 1033 0.45 8.78 2.37
N GLY A 1034 0.16 10.01 1.93
CA GLY A 1034 0.66 11.24 2.53
C GLY A 1034 -0.38 12.36 2.46
N VAL A 1035 0.08 13.56 2.10
CA VAL A 1035 -0.80 14.72 1.90
C VAL A 1035 -1.45 14.61 0.53
N ALA A 1036 -2.77 14.64 0.48
CA ALA A 1036 -3.48 14.90 -0.76
C ALA A 1036 -3.33 16.40 -1.09
N TYR A 1037 -2.64 16.73 -2.18
CA TYR A 1037 -2.65 18.09 -2.68
C TYR A 1037 -3.97 18.26 -3.43
N LEU A 1038 -4.89 19.03 -2.85
CA LEU A 1038 -6.16 19.37 -3.49
C LEU A 1038 -5.88 20.32 -4.66
N ASP A 1039 -5.48 19.74 -5.80
CA ASP A 1039 -5.52 20.44 -7.07
C ASP A 1039 -6.97 20.46 -7.53
N CYS A 1040 -7.63 21.61 -7.33
CA CYS A 1040 -9.02 21.82 -7.70
C CYS A 1040 -9.26 21.32 -9.15
N GLY A 1041 -10.11 20.32 -9.32
CA GLY A 1041 -10.38 19.70 -10.62
C GLY A 1041 -9.67 18.37 -10.91
N SER A 1042 -8.89 17.78 -9.98
CA SER A 1042 -8.19 16.51 -10.25
C SER A 1042 -9.17 15.37 -10.58
N ASN A 1043 -10.28 15.22 -9.84
CA ASN A 1043 -11.27 14.18 -10.14
C ASN A 1043 -11.92 14.38 -11.52
N SER A 1044 -12.28 15.60 -11.90
CA SER A 1044 -12.83 15.84 -13.24
C SER A 1044 -11.77 15.68 -14.34
N LYS A 1045 -10.50 16.00 -14.10
CA LYS A 1045 -9.40 15.72 -15.04
C LYS A 1045 -9.26 14.21 -15.30
N HIS A 1046 -9.26 13.39 -14.26
CA HIS A 1046 -9.20 11.93 -14.40
C HIS A 1046 -10.42 11.39 -15.14
N LEU A 1047 -11.61 11.79 -14.72
CA LEU A 1047 -12.83 11.30 -15.34
C LEU A 1047 -12.94 11.79 -16.79
N LYS A 1048 -12.46 12.99 -17.11
CA LYS A 1048 -12.39 13.51 -18.48
C LYS A 1048 -11.50 12.69 -19.38
N ARG A 1049 -10.36 12.21 -18.86
CA ARG A 1049 -9.50 11.31 -19.63
C ARG A 1049 -10.15 9.95 -19.83
N LEU A 1050 -10.76 9.40 -18.77
CA LEU A 1050 -11.49 8.13 -18.79
C LEU A 1050 -12.75 8.11 -19.66
N THR A 1051 -13.33 9.27 -19.96
CA THR A 1051 -14.59 9.40 -20.71
C THR A 1051 -14.42 10.31 -21.94
N GLY A 1052 -13.17 10.59 -22.32
CA GLY A 1052 -12.82 11.38 -23.50
C GLY A 1052 -12.54 10.49 -24.72
N THR A 1053 -11.69 10.97 -25.62
CA THR A 1053 -11.33 10.24 -26.86
C THR A 1053 -10.60 8.92 -26.62
N GLU A 1054 -9.98 8.76 -25.45
CA GLU A 1054 -9.22 7.57 -25.06
C GLU A 1054 -10.03 6.58 -24.22
N HIS A 1055 -11.33 6.81 -23.98
CA HIS A 1055 -12.14 6.04 -23.01
C HIS A 1055 -12.18 4.53 -23.24
N ASP A 1056 -12.06 4.08 -24.49
CA ASP A 1056 -12.06 2.67 -24.87
C ASP A 1056 -10.67 2.02 -24.80
N THR A 1057 -9.61 2.80 -24.68
CA THR A 1057 -8.22 2.32 -24.73
C THR A 1057 -7.47 2.50 -23.43
N ILE A 1058 -7.77 3.56 -22.68
CA ILE A 1058 -7.01 3.94 -21.49
C ILE A 1058 -7.18 2.92 -20.36
N THR A 1059 -6.05 2.52 -19.80
CA THR A 1059 -5.97 1.65 -18.64
C THR A 1059 -5.89 2.44 -17.34
N THR A 1060 -6.19 1.79 -16.22
CA THR A 1060 -6.03 2.35 -14.87
C THR A 1060 -4.60 2.77 -14.57
N GLY A 1061 -3.58 2.07 -15.10
CA GLY A 1061 -2.17 2.44 -14.92
C GLY A 1061 -1.75 3.67 -15.76
N GLU A 1062 -2.25 3.78 -16.99
CA GLU A 1062 -2.04 4.93 -17.88
C GLU A 1062 -2.67 6.22 -17.34
N LEU A 1063 -3.79 6.09 -16.63
CA LEU A 1063 -4.55 7.21 -16.12
C LEU A 1063 -3.73 8.11 -15.19
N PHE A 1064 -2.93 7.52 -14.30
CA PHE A 1064 -2.30 8.23 -13.19
C PHE A 1064 -0.78 8.36 -13.27
N THR A 1065 -0.19 8.12 -14.45
CA THR A 1065 1.26 8.00 -14.61
C THR A 1065 2.01 9.28 -14.20
N GLU A 1066 1.51 10.46 -14.57
CA GLU A 1066 2.14 11.74 -14.22
C GLU A 1066 2.07 12.05 -12.72
N GLU A 1067 0.94 11.75 -12.07
CA GLU A 1067 0.72 11.99 -10.63
C GLU A 1067 1.49 11.00 -9.75
N SER A 1068 1.69 9.76 -10.21
CA SER A 1068 2.38 8.71 -9.45
C SER A 1068 3.86 9.00 -9.17
N SER A 1069 4.52 9.83 -9.98
CA SER A 1069 5.95 10.15 -9.89
C SER A 1069 6.26 11.44 -9.12
N HIS A 1070 5.25 12.27 -8.84
CA HIS A 1070 5.41 13.60 -8.21
C HIS A 1070 4.47 13.84 -7.02
N GLY A 1071 3.57 12.90 -6.71
CA GLY A 1071 2.59 13.02 -5.64
C GLY A 1071 2.74 11.98 -4.52
N PHE A 1072 1.83 12.05 -3.56
CA PHE A 1072 1.69 11.07 -2.47
C PHE A 1072 0.77 9.89 -2.82
N TYR A 1073 0.38 9.77 -4.10
CA TYR A 1073 -0.64 8.83 -4.57
C TYR A 1073 -0.05 7.60 -5.25
N TYR A 1074 -0.77 6.49 -5.16
CA TYR A 1074 -0.50 5.30 -5.95
C TYR A 1074 -1.76 4.46 -6.16
N LEU A 1075 -1.74 3.63 -7.20
CA LEU A 1075 -2.84 2.78 -7.61
C LEU A 1075 -2.85 1.46 -6.80
N LEU A 1076 -3.90 1.26 -6.02
CA LEU A 1076 -4.29 -0.08 -5.56
C LEU A 1076 -5.20 -0.71 -6.60
N GLY A 1077 -4.68 -1.68 -7.34
CA GLY A 1077 -5.40 -2.41 -8.37
C GLY A 1077 -4.49 -2.92 -9.47
N ASP A 1078 -5.08 -3.65 -10.40
CA ASP A 1078 -4.43 -4.09 -11.62
C ASP A 1078 -4.30 -2.89 -12.60
N PRO A 1079 -3.08 -2.52 -13.03
CA PRO A 1079 -2.85 -1.36 -13.89
C PRO A 1079 -3.30 -1.56 -15.34
N THR A 1080 -3.71 -2.77 -15.74
CA THR A 1080 -4.09 -3.11 -17.12
C THR A 1080 -5.59 -3.07 -17.37
N ILE A 1081 -6.40 -2.72 -16.35
CA ILE A 1081 -7.87 -2.70 -16.47
C ILE A 1081 -8.32 -1.46 -17.23
N GLN A 1082 -9.24 -1.64 -18.18
CA GLN A 1082 -10.00 -0.55 -18.79
C GLN A 1082 -11.39 -0.49 -18.14
N LEU A 1083 -11.79 0.66 -17.60
CA LEU A 1083 -12.98 0.75 -16.73
C LEU A 1083 -14.34 0.69 -17.45
N LYS A 1084 -14.35 0.64 -18.79
CA LYS A 1084 -15.56 0.54 -19.63
C LYS A 1084 -16.63 1.59 -19.26
N LEU A 1085 -16.19 2.85 -19.20
CA LEU A 1085 -17.08 4.01 -19.05
C LEU A 1085 -17.52 4.51 -20.44
N LYS A 1086 -18.59 5.29 -20.47
CA LYS A 1086 -19.13 5.91 -21.69
C LYS A 1086 -18.44 7.24 -21.96
N GLU A 1087 -18.38 7.66 -23.22
CA GLU A 1087 -17.97 9.01 -23.59
C GLU A 1087 -18.87 10.09 -22.94
N VAL A 1088 -18.24 11.18 -22.48
CA VAL A 1088 -18.90 12.35 -21.87
C VAL A 1088 -18.48 13.62 -22.62
N THR A 1089 -19.43 14.50 -22.88
CA THR A 1089 -19.14 15.83 -23.45
C THR A 1089 -18.78 16.80 -22.34
N TRP A 1090 -17.48 16.97 -22.10
CA TRP A 1090 -16.90 17.83 -21.05
C TRP A 1090 -16.97 19.31 -21.37
#